data_AF-A0A973IMN4-F1
#
_entry.id   AF-A0A973IMN4-F1
#
_cell.length_a   1.000
_cell.length_b   1.000
_cell.length_c   1.000
_cell.angle_alpha   90.00
_cell.angle_beta   90.00
_cell.angle_gamma   90.00
#
_symmetry.space_group_name_H-M   'P 1'
#
loop_
_entity.id
_entity.type
_entity.pdbx_description
1 polymer ?
#
loop_
_entity_poly.entity_id
_entity_poly.type
_entity_poly.pdbx_seq_one_letter_code
_entity_poly.pdbx_strand_id
1 'polypeptide(L)'
;MNKNTNHKLVYTIKERCRVCYTCVRECPAKAIRINNGQAEVIHERCIGCGNCIKVCSQNAKTFVRNDADVLELLNGSNQVFALLAPSFPVEFCEVDNYKKVLGAIKKLGFSKIIEVAFGAELVARKYKELYQNENSFYITSDCPAVTFFVRQYYPELTVNLAPIVSPMVATARAVKKYYGQDVKLVFIGPCISKKVESNEVDVAITYKELRSLFNQKHIVEDECPESDFDYPKAYKATVFPINFGLSQTMGRYYDLFENKFLVAQGKEDMQQAIKWFSDESHEKKNLELLCCEGCIMGPGITNPIVSKFVKQNLLISYARQRLNETTTEEFEQTIQAFSGIDLSTKFTPQDRRIAIPSYDEIDKVLRKMEKKTASDMLNCGACGYATCIDHAIAIIEGIAETEMCLPYTIESLHKSVKDLALTNDKLSSAQIALRQAEKLAHMGQLSAGIAHELNNPLGVIIMYCNLLLEECPPDSPMRKDLELIVEQGNRCKKIVSGLLNFARRNQVNATETDLYALTEKALEAVLIPDFIKTNIQADRKPMLAIIDADQILQVLINLIRNAADAITHKSGIIDIFLTEEPNYFVIKVKDNGTGIAEENKAKLFEPFFTTKPIGVGNGLGLPIVYGIVKMHKGIIEVETNDDVKKGPTGTTFIVKLPKN
;
A
#
# COMPACT_ATOMS: atom_id res chain seq x y z
N MET A 1 -32.33 -31.38 -12.58
CA MET A 1 -30.95 -30.87 -12.53
C MET A 1 -30.87 -29.80 -11.46
N ASN A 2 -30.16 -30.07 -10.36
CA ASN A 2 -29.92 -29.13 -9.27
C ASN A 2 -29.16 -27.90 -9.80
N LYS A 3 -29.85 -26.78 -10.05
CA LYS A 3 -29.20 -25.48 -10.26
C LYS A 3 -28.60 -25.05 -8.91
N ASN A 4 -27.29 -25.25 -8.82
CA ASN A 4 -26.39 -24.98 -7.70
C ASN A 4 -26.82 -23.81 -6.79
N THR A 5 -26.80 -24.08 -5.49
CA THR A 5 -26.97 -23.23 -4.32
C THR A 5 -25.87 -22.16 -4.13
N ASN A 6 -25.21 -21.73 -5.20
CA ASN A 6 -24.20 -20.68 -5.16
C ASN A 6 -24.64 -19.51 -6.07
N HIS A 7 -25.42 -18.59 -5.50
CA HIS A 7 -25.96 -17.38 -6.15
C HIS A 7 -24.86 -16.36 -6.50
N LYS A 8 -23.96 -16.75 -7.41
CA LYS A 8 -22.92 -15.85 -7.93
C LYS A 8 -23.56 -14.87 -8.90
N LEU A 9 -24.04 -13.73 -8.41
CA LEU A 9 -24.58 -12.66 -9.24
C LEU A 9 -23.50 -11.69 -9.71
N VAL A 10 -22.65 -11.26 -8.78
CA VAL A 10 -21.62 -10.23 -8.97
C VAL A 10 -20.26 -10.83 -8.64
N TYR A 11 -19.24 -10.54 -9.44
CA TYR A 11 -17.86 -11.00 -9.22
C TYR A 11 -16.85 -9.88 -9.52
N THR A 12 -15.58 -10.16 -9.24
CA THR A 12 -14.47 -9.21 -9.44
C THR A 12 -13.49 -9.77 -10.45
N ILE A 13 -13.18 -8.98 -11.48
CA ILE A 13 -12.06 -9.20 -12.39
C ILE A 13 -10.82 -8.66 -11.68
N LYS A 14 -10.00 -9.55 -11.12
CA LYS A 14 -8.91 -9.19 -10.20
C LYS A 14 -7.87 -8.29 -10.87
N GLU A 15 -7.59 -8.55 -12.14
CA GLU A 15 -6.58 -7.86 -12.96
C GLU A 15 -6.91 -6.37 -13.18
N ARG A 16 -8.19 -6.01 -13.12
CA ARG A 16 -8.66 -4.62 -13.27
C ARG A 16 -8.76 -3.90 -11.93
N CYS A 17 -8.80 -4.63 -10.82
CA CYS A 17 -9.03 -4.02 -9.52
C CYS A 17 -7.77 -3.28 -9.03
N ARG A 18 -7.93 -2.01 -8.66
CA ARG A 18 -6.85 -1.19 -8.06
C ARG A 18 -7.08 -0.90 -6.58
N VAL A 19 -7.95 -1.69 -5.94
CA VAL A 19 -8.09 -1.72 -4.47
C VAL A 19 -8.43 -0.35 -3.84
N CYS A 20 -9.19 0.50 -4.53
CA CYS A 20 -9.59 1.83 -4.03
C CYS A 20 -10.68 1.82 -2.94
N TYR A 21 -11.15 0.62 -2.57
CA TYR A 21 -12.21 0.34 -1.59
C TYR A 21 -13.59 0.99 -1.82
N THR A 22 -13.81 1.69 -2.94
CA THR A 22 -15.12 2.32 -3.25
C THR A 22 -16.25 1.30 -3.19
N CYS A 23 -16.06 0.11 -3.77
CA CYS A 23 -17.06 -0.95 -3.72
C CYS A 23 -17.37 -1.48 -2.31
N VAL A 24 -16.45 -1.36 -1.35
CA VAL A 24 -16.66 -1.72 0.07
C VAL A 24 -17.48 -0.63 0.77
N ARG A 25 -17.11 0.64 0.59
CA ARG A 25 -17.85 1.81 1.12
C ARG A 25 -19.30 1.79 0.64
N GLU A 26 -19.49 1.55 -0.65
CA GLU A 26 -20.75 1.68 -1.38
C GLU A 26 -21.64 0.42 -1.33
N CYS A 27 -21.19 -0.68 -0.72
CA CYS A 27 -22.00 -1.88 -0.59
C CYS A 27 -22.93 -1.77 0.63
N PRO A 28 -24.27 -1.72 0.45
CA PRO A 28 -25.21 -1.64 1.58
C PRO A 28 -25.14 -2.87 2.50
N ALA A 29 -24.83 -4.04 1.93
CA ALA A 29 -24.78 -5.33 2.62
C ALA A 29 -23.41 -5.66 3.24
N LYS A 30 -22.39 -4.81 3.01
CA LYS A 30 -20.97 -5.12 3.31
C LYS A 30 -20.60 -6.54 2.86
N ALA A 31 -20.93 -6.84 1.60
CA ALA A 31 -20.73 -8.13 0.96
C ALA A 31 -19.43 -8.19 0.14
N ILE A 32 -18.51 -7.23 0.34
CA ILE A 32 -17.21 -7.19 -0.34
C ILE A 32 -16.14 -7.41 0.72
N ARG A 33 -15.36 -8.49 0.56
CA ARG A 33 -14.19 -8.78 1.40
C ARG A 33 -12.92 -8.30 0.73
N ILE A 34 -11.93 -7.89 1.52
CA ILE A 34 -10.54 -7.76 1.07
C ILE A 34 -9.77 -8.97 1.60
N ASN A 35 -9.13 -9.70 0.69
CA ASN A 35 -8.34 -10.89 1.00
C ASN A 35 -7.04 -10.86 0.20
N ASN A 36 -5.92 -10.89 0.90
CA ASN A 36 -4.58 -10.66 0.37
C ASN A 36 -4.51 -9.40 -0.50
N GLY A 37 -5.07 -8.29 0.00
CA GLY A 37 -5.10 -7.02 -0.71
C GLY A 37 -6.02 -6.99 -1.95
N GLN A 38 -6.83 -8.01 -2.19
CA GLN A 38 -7.71 -8.10 -3.35
C GLN A 38 -9.19 -8.10 -2.95
N ALA A 39 -9.99 -7.29 -3.64
CA ALA A 39 -11.43 -7.25 -3.42
C ALA A 39 -12.15 -8.47 -4.01
N GLU A 40 -12.98 -9.14 -3.21
CA GLU A 40 -13.77 -10.31 -3.55
C GLU A 40 -15.23 -10.13 -3.09
N VAL A 41 -16.19 -10.77 -3.76
CA VAL A 41 -17.61 -10.71 -3.37
C VAL A 41 -17.94 -11.92 -2.51
N ILE A 42 -18.50 -11.70 -1.32
CA ILE A 42 -19.08 -12.75 -0.48
C ILE A 42 -20.49 -13.01 -0.99
N HIS A 43 -20.67 -14.06 -1.79
CA HIS A 43 -21.92 -14.31 -2.51
C HIS A 43 -23.11 -14.53 -1.59
N GLU A 44 -22.94 -15.21 -0.44
CA GLU A 44 -24.01 -15.47 0.53
C GLU A 44 -24.57 -14.20 1.20
N ARG A 45 -23.77 -13.12 1.23
CA ARG A 45 -24.13 -11.80 1.75
C ARG A 45 -24.64 -10.86 0.65
N CYS A 46 -24.47 -11.22 -0.62
CA CYS A 46 -24.76 -10.30 -1.71
C CYS A 46 -26.26 -10.24 -1.99
N ILE A 47 -26.87 -9.07 -1.85
CA ILE A 47 -28.28 -8.82 -2.21
C ILE A 47 -28.51 -8.60 -3.72
N GLY A 48 -27.45 -8.67 -4.54
CA GLY A 48 -27.55 -8.51 -5.99
C GLY A 48 -27.90 -7.10 -6.50
N CYS A 49 -27.83 -6.06 -5.67
CA CYS A 49 -28.22 -4.70 -6.06
C CYS A 49 -27.32 -4.07 -7.14
N GLY A 50 -26.12 -4.61 -7.34
CA GLY A 50 -25.17 -4.14 -8.35
C GLY A 50 -24.59 -2.75 -8.13
N ASN A 51 -24.80 -2.11 -6.98
CA ASN A 51 -24.26 -0.77 -6.71
C ASN A 51 -22.73 -0.73 -6.86
N CYS A 52 -22.04 -1.78 -6.40
CA CYS A 52 -20.59 -1.93 -6.55
C CYS A 52 -20.09 -1.95 -8.01
N ILE A 53 -20.94 -2.32 -8.97
CA ILE A 53 -20.63 -2.26 -10.41
C ILE A 53 -20.72 -0.81 -10.89
N LYS A 54 -21.79 -0.10 -10.50
CA LYS A 54 -22.01 1.31 -10.87
C LYS A 54 -20.87 2.22 -10.40
N VAL A 55 -20.36 2.01 -9.19
CA VAL A 55 -19.33 2.88 -8.59
C VAL A 55 -17.90 2.46 -8.92
N CYS A 56 -17.70 1.37 -9.66
CA CYS A 56 -16.36 0.86 -9.95
C CYS A 56 -15.74 1.58 -11.14
N SER A 57 -14.87 2.56 -10.87
CA SER A 57 -14.15 3.31 -11.92
C SER A 57 -13.25 2.47 -12.82
N GLN A 58 -12.87 1.28 -12.38
CA GLN A 58 -11.99 0.38 -13.14
C GLN A 58 -12.76 -0.68 -13.95
N ASN A 59 -14.09 -0.69 -13.90
CA ASN A 59 -14.91 -1.78 -14.47
C ASN A 59 -14.45 -3.18 -14.02
N ALA A 60 -13.93 -3.27 -12.79
CA ALA A 60 -13.44 -4.50 -12.18
C ALA A 60 -14.57 -5.29 -11.52
N LYS A 61 -15.62 -4.63 -11.03
CA LYS A 61 -16.84 -5.29 -10.58
C LYS A 61 -17.78 -5.49 -11.77
N THR A 62 -18.24 -6.71 -11.95
CA THR A 62 -19.14 -7.09 -13.05
C THR A 62 -20.11 -8.17 -12.57
N PHE A 63 -21.04 -8.59 -13.42
CA PHE A 63 -22.07 -9.57 -13.10
C PHE A 63 -22.08 -10.75 -14.06
N VAL A 64 -22.67 -11.86 -13.60
CA VAL A 64 -22.85 -13.08 -14.40
C VAL A 64 -23.84 -12.82 -15.51
N ARG A 65 -23.47 -13.24 -16.71
CA ARG A 65 -24.20 -13.02 -17.95
C ARG A 65 -25.02 -14.25 -18.33
N ASN A 66 -26.19 -14.01 -18.90
CA ASN A 66 -27.17 -15.02 -19.32
C ASN A 66 -27.56 -14.86 -20.80
N ASP A 67 -26.78 -14.11 -21.59
CA ASP A 67 -27.02 -13.94 -23.04
C ASP A 67 -27.07 -15.28 -23.78
N ALA A 68 -26.17 -16.20 -23.42
CA ALA A 68 -26.10 -17.53 -24.01
C ALA A 68 -27.37 -18.36 -23.72
N ASP A 69 -27.88 -18.29 -22.49
CA ASP A 69 -29.12 -18.98 -22.09
C ASP A 69 -30.32 -18.46 -22.90
N VAL A 70 -30.35 -17.16 -23.20
CA VAL A 70 -31.41 -16.57 -24.03
C VAL A 70 -31.29 -17.03 -25.49
N LEU A 71 -30.08 -17.05 -26.06
CA LEU A 71 -29.87 -17.55 -27.42
C LEU A 71 -30.23 -19.04 -27.55
N GLU A 72 -29.93 -19.86 -26.54
CA GLU A 72 -30.33 -21.26 -26.50
C GLU A 72 -31.86 -21.40 -26.52
N LEU A 73 -32.58 -20.61 -25.71
CA LEU A 73 -34.04 -20.60 -25.71
C LEU A 73 -34.61 -20.15 -27.07
N LEU A 74 -34.07 -19.09 -27.66
CA LEU A 74 -34.55 -18.52 -28.92
C LEU A 74 -34.28 -19.42 -30.14
N ASN A 75 -33.21 -20.22 -30.10
CA ASN A 75 -32.91 -21.20 -31.15
C ASN A 75 -33.68 -22.53 -30.97
N GLY A 76 -34.32 -22.73 -29.82
CA GLY A 76 -35.14 -23.90 -29.55
C GLY A 76 -36.51 -23.86 -30.25
N SER A 77 -37.29 -24.92 -30.08
CA SER A 77 -38.64 -25.03 -30.65
C SER A 77 -39.74 -24.36 -29.81
N ASN A 78 -39.40 -23.82 -28.64
CA ASN A 78 -40.37 -23.25 -27.72
C ASN A 78 -40.78 -21.85 -28.15
N GLN A 79 -42.03 -21.46 -27.89
CA GLN A 79 -42.41 -20.05 -27.97
C GLN A 79 -41.79 -19.28 -26.81
N VAL A 80 -40.97 -18.27 -27.11
CA VAL A 80 -40.27 -17.47 -26.11
C VAL A 80 -40.84 -16.06 -26.06
N PHE A 81 -41.34 -15.65 -24.90
CA PHE A 81 -41.94 -14.34 -24.67
C PHE A 81 -40.99 -13.47 -23.84
N ALA A 82 -40.85 -12.21 -24.24
CA ALA A 82 -40.12 -11.21 -23.49
C ALA A 82 -41.04 -10.53 -22.47
N LEU A 83 -40.63 -10.51 -21.20
CA LEU A 83 -41.23 -9.69 -20.16
C LEU A 83 -40.37 -8.43 -20.00
N LEU A 84 -40.78 -7.34 -20.64
CA LEU A 84 -39.99 -6.11 -20.70
C LEU A 84 -40.32 -5.19 -19.53
N ALA A 85 -39.31 -4.82 -18.74
CA ALA A 85 -39.49 -3.91 -17.62
C ALA A 85 -39.84 -2.49 -18.10
N PRO A 86 -40.74 -1.76 -17.41
CA PRO A 86 -41.21 -0.44 -17.86
C PRO A 86 -40.14 0.66 -17.85
N SER A 87 -38.92 0.38 -17.35
CA SER A 87 -37.81 1.33 -17.40
C SER A 87 -37.07 1.36 -18.73
N PHE A 88 -37.42 0.53 -19.71
CA PHE A 88 -36.71 0.43 -20.99
C PHE A 88 -36.64 1.72 -21.81
N PRO A 89 -37.61 2.67 -21.75
CA PRO A 89 -37.51 3.92 -22.53
C PRO A 89 -36.30 4.77 -22.11
N VAL A 90 -35.83 4.57 -20.88
CA VAL A 90 -34.64 5.24 -20.34
C VAL A 90 -33.34 4.63 -20.85
N GLU A 91 -33.34 3.33 -21.15
CA GLU A 91 -32.17 2.65 -21.71
C GLU A 91 -31.95 3.05 -23.16
N PHE A 92 -33.02 3.03 -23.96
CA PHE A 92 -33.01 3.24 -25.40
C PHE A 92 -33.48 4.67 -25.75
N CYS A 93 -32.98 5.65 -25.02
CA CYS A 93 -33.42 7.04 -25.18
C CYS A 93 -32.91 7.69 -26.47
N GLU A 94 -31.92 7.08 -27.13
CA GLU A 94 -31.44 7.47 -28.45
C GLU A 94 -32.37 7.06 -29.59
N VAL A 95 -33.32 6.15 -29.33
CA VAL A 95 -34.29 5.67 -30.33
C VAL A 95 -35.52 6.56 -30.29
N ASP A 96 -35.83 7.24 -31.39
CA ASP A 96 -36.90 8.25 -31.47
C ASP A 96 -38.30 7.71 -31.13
N ASN A 97 -38.55 6.42 -31.43
CA ASN A 97 -39.83 5.76 -31.17
C ASN A 97 -39.60 4.42 -30.46
N TYR A 98 -40.11 4.30 -29.23
CA TYR A 98 -40.00 3.10 -28.42
C TYR A 98 -40.54 1.83 -29.12
N LYS A 99 -41.50 1.98 -30.05
CA LYS A 99 -42.04 0.86 -30.84
C LYS A 99 -41.01 0.19 -31.73
N LYS A 100 -39.98 0.91 -32.16
CA LYS A 100 -38.85 0.33 -32.92
C LYS A 100 -37.98 -0.57 -32.04
N VAL A 101 -37.81 -0.22 -30.76
CA VAL A 101 -37.15 -1.11 -29.77
C VAL A 101 -37.93 -2.41 -29.63
N LEU A 102 -39.26 -2.36 -29.58
CA LEU A 102 -40.10 -3.57 -29.57
C LEU A 102 -39.91 -4.38 -30.86
N GLY A 103 -39.82 -3.71 -32.00
CA GLY A 103 -39.45 -4.30 -33.28
C GLY A 103 -38.11 -5.04 -33.25
N ALA A 104 -37.08 -4.43 -32.66
CA ALA A 104 -35.77 -5.02 -32.49
C ALA A 104 -35.82 -6.28 -31.62
N ILE A 105 -36.60 -6.26 -30.53
CA ILE A 105 -36.83 -7.43 -29.66
C ILE A 105 -37.55 -8.55 -30.44
N LYS A 106 -38.57 -8.23 -31.25
CA LYS A 106 -39.22 -9.22 -32.14
C LYS A 106 -38.22 -9.80 -33.15
N LYS A 107 -37.42 -8.94 -33.80
CA LYS A 107 -36.40 -9.33 -34.79
C LYS A 107 -35.31 -10.22 -34.18
N LEU A 108 -35.03 -10.07 -32.89
CA LEU A 108 -34.10 -10.94 -32.16
C LEU A 108 -34.63 -12.38 -32.01
N GLY A 109 -35.95 -12.60 -32.10
CA GLY A 109 -36.59 -13.92 -32.12
C GLY A 109 -37.72 -14.10 -31.11
N PHE A 110 -38.03 -13.10 -30.27
CA PHE A 110 -39.11 -13.21 -29.30
C PHE A 110 -40.48 -13.22 -29.99
N SER A 111 -41.31 -14.22 -29.68
CA SER A 111 -42.63 -14.38 -30.30
C SER A 111 -43.62 -13.33 -29.80
N LYS A 112 -43.59 -13.00 -28.50
CA LYS A 112 -44.43 -11.98 -27.86
C LYS A 112 -43.64 -11.09 -26.91
N ILE A 113 -44.09 -9.85 -26.74
CA ILE A 113 -43.52 -8.90 -25.80
C ILE A 113 -44.63 -8.39 -24.87
N ILE A 114 -44.52 -8.70 -23.59
CA ILE A 114 -45.48 -8.29 -22.57
C ILE A 114 -44.78 -7.29 -21.65
N GLU A 115 -45.46 -6.18 -21.38
CA GLU A 115 -44.95 -5.15 -20.50
C GLU A 115 -45.11 -5.56 -19.03
N VAL A 116 -44.03 -5.51 -18.25
CA VAL A 116 -44.06 -5.85 -16.81
C VAL A 116 -44.89 -4.85 -16.00
N ALA A 117 -45.15 -3.65 -16.54
CA ALA A 117 -46.10 -2.72 -15.96
C ALA A 117 -47.50 -3.35 -15.77
N PHE A 118 -47.90 -4.33 -16.57
CA PHE A 118 -49.17 -5.02 -16.34
C PHE A 118 -49.17 -5.81 -15.01
N GLY A 119 -48.07 -6.49 -14.67
CA GLY A 119 -47.92 -7.13 -13.37
C GLY A 119 -47.88 -6.11 -12.24
N ALA A 120 -47.30 -4.94 -12.49
CA ALA A 120 -47.27 -3.83 -11.54
C ALA A 120 -48.69 -3.32 -11.18
N GLU A 121 -49.61 -3.30 -12.15
CA GLU A 121 -51.03 -2.98 -11.95
C GLU A 121 -51.75 -3.98 -11.02
N LEU A 122 -51.47 -5.27 -11.23
CA LEU A 122 -52.05 -6.35 -10.42
C LEU A 122 -51.56 -6.26 -8.97
N VAL A 123 -50.25 -6.08 -8.77
CA VAL A 123 -49.69 -5.98 -7.41
C VAL A 123 -50.10 -4.69 -6.72
N ALA A 124 -50.21 -3.56 -7.43
CA ALA A 124 -50.65 -2.30 -6.84
C ALA A 124 -52.08 -2.40 -6.28
N ARG A 125 -52.99 -3.11 -6.95
CA ARG A 125 -54.32 -3.40 -6.41
C ARG A 125 -54.27 -4.24 -5.14
N LYS A 126 -53.39 -5.25 -5.09
CA LYS A 126 -53.17 -6.04 -3.87
C LYS A 126 -52.55 -5.26 -2.73
N TYR A 127 -51.64 -4.33 -3.01
CA TYR A 127 -51.15 -3.39 -1.99
C TYR A 127 -52.28 -2.48 -1.48
N LYS A 128 -53.13 -1.99 -2.38
CA LYS A 128 -54.28 -1.17 -2.00
C LYS A 128 -55.23 -1.91 -1.07
N GLU A 129 -55.49 -3.20 -1.31
CA GLU A 129 -56.25 -4.09 -0.40
C GLU A 129 -55.51 -4.28 0.94
N LEU A 130 -54.20 -4.60 0.89
CA LEU A 130 -53.39 -4.88 2.07
C LEU A 130 -53.30 -3.68 3.03
N TYR A 131 -53.19 -2.47 2.49
CA TYR A 131 -53.11 -1.21 3.24
C TYR A 131 -54.46 -0.67 3.73
N GLN A 132 -55.54 -1.45 3.62
CA GLN A 132 -56.81 -1.11 4.30
C GLN A 132 -56.77 -1.47 5.79
N ASN A 133 -55.91 -2.40 6.20
CA ASN A 133 -55.75 -2.76 7.60
C ASN A 133 -54.83 -1.75 8.32
N GLU A 134 -55.42 -0.87 9.13
CA GLU A 134 -54.69 0.20 9.83
C GLU A 134 -53.73 -0.29 10.91
N ASN A 135 -53.89 -1.54 11.38
CA ASN A 135 -53.07 -2.12 12.45
C ASN A 135 -51.85 -2.90 11.93
N SER A 136 -51.63 -2.93 10.60
CA SER A 136 -50.53 -3.68 9.99
C SER A 136 -49.67 -2.77 9.12
N PHE A 137 -48.36 -2.83 9.34
CA PHE A 137 -47.37 -2.04 8.62
C PHE A 137 -46.46 -2.95 7.82
N TYR A 138 -46.34 -2.65 6.53
CA TYR A 138 -45.60 -3.48 5.60
C TYR A 138 -44.45 -2.73 4.92
N ILE A 139 -43.42 -3.49 4.58
CA ILE A 139 -42.34 -3.10 3.68
C ILE A 139 -42.66 -3.70 2.30
N THR A 140 -42.59 -2.89 1.26
CA THR A 140 -42.86 -3.37 -0.10
C THR A 140 -41.84 -4.44 -0.55
N SER A 141 -42.29 -5.33 -1.42
CA SER A 141 -41.59 -6.55 -1.84
C SER A 141 -41.30 -6.59 -3.35
N ASP A 142 -41.58 -5.50 -4.04
CA ASP A 142 -41.39 -5.35 -5.48
C ASP A 142 -39.90 -5.25 -5.89
N CYS A 143 -39.06 -4.70 -5.00
CA CYS A 143 -37.62 -4.61 -5.16
C CYS A 143 -36.91 -5.83 -4.52
N PRO A 144 -36.37 -6.78 -5.32
CA PRO A 144 -35.75 -7.99 -4.78
C PRO A 144 -34.50 -7.69 -3.93
N ALA A 145 -33.78 -6.62 -4.22
CA ALA A 145 -32.64 -6.21 -3.40
C ALA A 145 -33.08 -5.79 -1.99
N VAL A 146 -34.25 -5.14 -1.84
CA VAL A 146 -34.83 -4.80 -0.54
C VAL A 146 -35.28 -6.05 0.19
N THR A 147 -35.99 -6.97 -0.49
CA THR A 147 -36.44 -8.21 0.16
C THR A 147 -35.27 -9.07 0.62
N PHE A 148 -34.20 -9.21 -0.18
CA PHE A 148 -32.98 -9.89 0.26
C PHE A 148 -32.31 -9.16 1.43
N PHE A 149 -32.24 -7.83 1.40
CA PHE A 149 -31.62 -7.05 2.47
C PHE A 149 -32.36 -7.22 3.80
N VAL A 150 -33.69 -7.12 3.81
CA VAL A 150 -34.52 -7.35 5.01
C VAL A 150 -34.31 -8.78 5.52
N ARG A 151 -34.47 -9.79 4.67
CA ARG A 151 -34.34 -11.19 5.08
C ARG A 151 -32.96 -11.52 5.66
N GLN A 152 -31.91 -10.87 5.17
CA GLN A 152 -30.52 -11.16 5.53
C GLN A 152 -29.99 -10.32 6.70
N TYR A 153 -30.43 -9.06 6.83
CA TYR A 153 -29.85 -8.11 7.79
C TYR A 153 -30.84 -7.59 8.82
N TYR A 154 -32.14 -7.80 8.60
CA TYR A 154 -33.22 -7.54 9.55
C TYR A 154 -34.19 -8.74 9.56
N PRO A 155 -33.72 -9.97 9.85
CA PRO A 155 -34.50 -11.19 9.71
C PRO A 155 -35.81 -11.15 10.51
N GLU A 156 -35.84 -10.45 11.64
CA GLU A 156 -37.04 -10.18 12.44
C GLU A 156 -38.13 -9.41 11.68
N LEU A 157 -37.76 -8.51 10.76
CA LEU A 157 -38.69 -7.75 9.92
C LEU A 157 -39.18 -8.54 8.69
N THR A 158 -38.76 -9.80 8.50
CA THR A 158 -39.25 -10.64 7.40
C THR A 158 -40.77 -10.78 7.42
N VAL A 159 -41.38 -10.77 8.61
CA VAL A 159 -42.85 -10.82 8.78
C VAL A 159 -43.55 -9.56 8.29
N ASN A 160 -42.83 -8.43 8.20
CA ASN A 160 -43.35 -7.15 7.72
C ASN A 160 -43.18 -7.01 6.20
N LEU A 161 -42.44 -7.89 5.52
CA LEU A 161 -42.44 -7.89 4.05
C LEU A 161 -43.85 -8.21 3.56
N ALA A 162 -44.41 -7.33 2.72
CA ALA A 162 -45.72 -7.53 2.12
C ALA A 162 -45.74 -8.88 1.38
N PRO A 163 -46.67 -9.80 1.68
CA PRO A 163 -46.68 -11.16 1.14
C PRO A 163 -47.20 -11.21 -0.31
N ILE A 164 -46.72 -10.29 -1.14
CA ILE A 164 -47.10 -10.08 -2.53
C ILE A 164 -45.86 -10.34 -3.40
N VAL A 165 -46.03 -11.03 -4.52
CA VAL A 165 -44.97 -11.23 -5.51
C VAL A 165 -44.57 -9.91 -6.18
N SER A 166 -43.39 -9.86 -6.78
CA SER A 166 -42.98 -8.68 -7.54
C SER A 166 -43.73 -8.56 -8.88
N PRO A 167 -43.73 -7.36 -9.52
CA PRO A 167 -44.33 -7.17 -10.84
C PRO A 167 -43.87 -8.18 -11.90
N MET A 168 -42.59 -8.58 -11.89
CA MET A 168 -42.04 -9.56 -12.82
C MET A 168 -42.75 -10.92 -12.70
N VAL A 169 -42.91 -11.38 -11.47
CA VAL A 169 -43.55 -12.67 -11.18
C VAL A 169 -45.06 -12.58 -11.40
N ALA A 170 -45.70 -11.46 -11.04
CA ALA A 170 -47.11 -11.21 -11.34
C ALA A 170 -47.39 -11.26 -12.85
N THR A 171 -46.56 -10.62 -13.68
CA THR A 171 -46.68 -10.70 -15.14
C THR A 171 -46.44 -12.12 -15.62
N ALA A 172 -45.45 -12.83 -15.09
CA ALA A 172 -45.20 -14.23 -15.46
C ALA A 172 -46.42 -15.12 -15.20
N ARG A 173 -47.03 -15.02 -14.01
CA ARG A 173 -48.26 -15.73 -13.65
C ARG A 173 -49.43 -15.37 -14.58
N ALA A 174 -49.56 -14.09 -14.94
CA ALA A 174 -50.60 -13.64 -15.87
C ALA A 174 -50.41 -14.20 -17.28
N VAL A 175 -49.18 -14.14 -17.81
CA VAL A 175 -48.85 -14.69 -19.11
C VAL A 175 -49.10 -16.20 -19.15
N LYS A 176 -48.67 -16.94 -18.12
CA LYS A 176 -48.90 -18.39 -18.01
C LYS A 176 -50.37 -18.75 -17.91
N LYS A 177 -51.18 -17.95 -17.22
CA LYS A 177 -52.63 -18.14 -17.12
C LYS A 177 -53.33 -17.93 -18.47
N TYR A 178 -52.90 -16.93 -19.25
CA TYR A 178 -53.57 -16.56 -20.50
C TYR A 178 -53.08 -17.35 -21.72
N TYR A 179 -51.75 -17.53 -21.86
CA TYR A 179 -51.14 -18.18 -23.02
C TYR A 179 -50.77 -19.65 -22.80
N GLY A 180 -50.96 -20.17 -21.59
CA GLY A 180 -50.63 -21.55 -21.23
C GLY A 180 -49.27 -21.70 -20.55
N GLN A 181 -49.03 -22.88 -19.99
CA GLN A 181 -47.87 -23.14 -19.13
C GLN A 181 -46.58 -23.43 -19.92
N ASP A 182 -46.69 -23.79 -21.20
CA ASP A 182 -45.56 -24.26 -22.02
C ASP A 182 -44.68 -23.13 -22.57
N VAL A 183 -45.16 -21.88 -22.57
CA VAL A 183 -44.40 -20.73 -23.08
C VAL A 183 -43.14 -20.47 -22.24
N LYS A 184 -42.03 -20.11 -22.86
CA LYS A 184 -40.80 -19.74 -22.17
C LYS A 184 -40.75 -18.25 -21.92
N LEU A 185 -40.39 -17.84 -20.71
CA LEU A 185 -40.41 -16.45 -20.28
C LEU A 185 -39.00 -15.93 -20.05
N VAL A 186 -38.65 -14.83 -20.72
CA VAL A 186 -37.39 -14.11 -20.51
C VAL A 186 -37.69 -12.73 -19.97
N PHE A 187 -37.26 -12.44 -18.74
CA PHE A 187 -37.32 -11.08 -18.20
C PHE A 187 -36.17 -10.25 -18.75
N ILE A 188 -36.49 -9.00 -19.13
CA ILE A 188 -35.53 -8.02 -19.64
C ILE A 188 -35.69 -6.74 -18.83
N GLY A 189 -34.66 -6.34 -18.07
CA GLY A 189 -34.78 -5.17 -17.22
C GLY A 189 -33.46 -4.55 -16.73
N PRO A 190 -33.53 -3.61 -15.77
CA PRO A 190 -32.35 -2.89 -15.31
C PRO A 190 -31.63 -3.55 -14.11
N CYS A 191 -32.15 -4.66 -13.58
CA CYS A 191 -31.79 -5.16 -12.26
C CYS A 191 -31.13 -6.53 -12.32
N ILE A 192 -29.97 -6.66 -11.67
CA ILE A 192 -29.22 -7.92 -11.56
C ILE A 192 -29.87 -8.85 -10.53
N SER A 193 -30.42 -8.29 -9.44
CA SER A 193 -31.08 -9.07 -8.37
C SER A 193 -32.31 -9.84 -8.87
N LYS A 194 -32.96 -9.39 -9.96
CA LYS A 194 -34.07 -10.10 -10.61
C LYS A 194 -33.66 -11.48 -11.15
N LYS A 195 -32.37 -11.71 -11.45
CA LYS A 195 -31.87 -12.97 -11.99
C LYS A 195 -32.04 -14.19 -11.07
N VAL A 196 -32.21 -13.96 -9.77
CA VAL A 196 -32.37 -15.01 -8.76
C VAL A 196 -33.62 -14.81 -7.91
N GLU A 197 -34.51 -13.92 -8.34
CA GLU A 197 -35.72 -13.60 -7.57
C GLU A 197 -36.72 -14.76 -7.54
N SER A 198 -36.97 -15.40 -8.69
CA SER A 198 -37.94 -16.49 -8.82
C SER A 198 -37.60 -17.41 -9.98
N ASN A 199 -37.96 -18.69 -9.85
CA ASN A 199 -37.87 -19.70 -10.91
C ASN A 199 -39.12 -19.72 -11.83
N GLU A 200 -40.12 -18.86 -11.59
CA GLU A 200 -41.32 -18.73 -12.43
C GLU A 200 -41.03 -18.03 -13.78
N VAL A 201 -39.85 -17.43 -13.90
CA VAL A 201 -39.29 -16.89 -15.15
C VAL A 201 -38.09 -17.75 -15.53
N ASP A 202 -38.02 -18.23 -16.78
CA ASP A 202 -37.00 -19.18 -17.21
C ASP A 202 -35.59 -18.57 -17.22
N VAL A 203 -35.45 -17.34 -17.73
CA VAL A 203 -34.19 -16.58 -17.78
C VAL A 203 -34.46 -15.09 -17.54
N ALA A 204 -33.52 -14.42 -16.88
CA ALA A 204 -33.58 -12.97 -16.70
C ALA A 204 -32.26 -12.33 -17.15
N ILE A 205 -32.37 -11.30 -17.98
CA ILE A 205 -31.24 -10.54 -18.51
C ILE A 205 -31.40 -9.05 -18.22
N THR A 206 -30.25 -8.37 -18.16
CA THR A 206 -30.19 -6.92 -18.08
C THR A 206 -30.31 -6.26 -19.45
N TYR A 207 -30.58 -4.95 -19.51
CA TYR A 207 -30.52 -4.22 -20.78
C TYR A 207 -29.13 -4.23 -21.43
N LYS A 208 -28.06 -4.21 -20.62
CA LYS A 208 -26.68 -4.39 -21.11
C LYS A 208 -26.49 -5.70 -21.88
N GLU A 209 -27.13 -6.76 -21.43
CA GLU A 209 -27.12 -8.06 -22.11
C GLU A 209 -28.01 -8.02 -23.36
N LEU A 210 -29.19 -7.39 -23.29
CA LEU A 210 -30.04 -7.19 -24.47
C LEU A 210 -29.31 -6.45 -25.60
N ARG A 211 -28.61 -5.35 -25.30
CA ARG A 211 -27.78 -4.64 -26.29
C ARG A 211 -26.67 -5.51 -26.86
N SER A 212 -26.05 -6.34 -26.02
CA SER A 212 -25.05 -7.28 -26.49
C SER A 212 -25.64 -8.32 -27.46
N LEU A 213 -26.88 -8.76 -27.24
CA LEU A 213 -27.58 -9.67 -28.15
C LEU A 213 -27.91 -8.97 -29.48
N PHE A 214 -28.37 -7.71 -29.45
CA PHE A 214 -28.57 -6.91 -30.67
C PHE A 214 -27.27 -6.77 -31.46
N ASN A 215 -26.17 -6.42 -30.79
CA ASN A 215 -24.85 -6.31 -31.42
C ASN A 215 -24.38 -7.63 -32.05
N GLN A 216 -24.55 -8.76 -31.35
CA GLN A 216 -24.18 -10.08 -31.86
C GLN A 216 -24.99 -10.51 -33.09
N LYS A 217 -26.24 -10.05 -33.19
CA LYS A 217 -27.15 -10.35 -34.31
C LYS A 217 -27.19 -9.24 -35.36
N HIS A 218 -26.34 -8.21 -35.24
CA HIS A 218 -26.31 -7.04 -36.11
C HIS A 218 -27.69 -6.37 -36.28
N ILE A 219 -28.44 -6.28 -35.18
CA ILE A 219 -29.74 -5.60 -35.13
C ILE A 219 -29.50 -4.14 -34.75
N VAL A 220 -29.88 -3.22 -35.62
CA VAL A 220 -29.91 -1.77 -35.36
C VAL A 220 -31.34 -1.39 -34.99
N GLU A 221 -31.54 -0.87 -33.78
CA GLU A 221 -32.86 -0.63 -33.20
C GLU A 221 -33.67 0.38 -34.04
N ASP A 222 -33.06 1.47 -34.50
CA ASP A 222 -33.72 2.53 -35.27
C ASP A 222 -34.18 2.11 -36.68
N GLU A 223 -33.62 1.03 -37.21
CA GLU A 223 -33.97 0.48 -38.53
C GLU A 223 -35.03 -0.63 -38.44
N CYS A 224 -35.43 -1.01 -37.23
CA CYS A 224 -36.42 -2.07 -37.05
C CYS A 224 -37.86 -1.57 -37.31
N PRO A 225 -38.73 -2.42 -37.87
CA PRO A 225 -40.14 -2.08 -38.05
C PRO A 225 -40.79 -1.85 -36.68
N GLU A 226 -41.76 -0.94 -36.62
CA GLU A 226 -42.50 -0.70 -35.38
C GLU A 226 -43.27 -1.95 -34.94
N SER A 227 -43.25 -2.22 -33.64
CA SER A 227 -44.08 -3.24 -33.00
C SER A 227 -44.76 -2.66 -31.76
N ASP A 228 -45.74 -3.38 -31.22
CA ASP A 228 -46.49 -2.99 -30.02
C ASP A 228 -46.45 -4.13 -29.00
N PHE A 229 -46.81 -3.82 -27.75
CA PHE A 229 -46.95 -4.80 -26.70
C PHE A 229 -48.12 -5.75 -26.98
N ASP A 230 -47.86 -7.04 -26.82
CA ASP A 230 -48.86 -8.09 -26.82
C ASP A 230 -49.72 -8.00 -25.54
N TYR A 231 -50.96 -8.49 -25.63
CA TYR A 231 -51.85 -8.61 -24.47
C TYR A 231 -51.20 -9.50 -23.38
N PRO A 232 -51.41 -9.25 -22.08
CA PRO A 232 -52.15 -8.13 -21.50
C PRO A 232 -51.39 -6.80 -21.54
N LYS A 233 -52.10 -5.72 -21.88
CA LYS A 233 -51.55 -4.37 -21.95
C LYS A 233 -51.59 -3.66 -20.60
N ALA A 234 -50.54 -2.90 -20.29
CA ALA A 234 -50.44 -2.09 -19.09
C ALA A 234 -51.10 -0.71 -19.26
N TYR A 235 -51.26 0.03 -18.16
CA TYR A 235 -51.86 1.36 -18.16
C TYR A 235 -51.06 2.38 -17.31
N LYS A 236 -51.49 2.67 -16.08
CA LYS A 236 -50.89 3.68 -15.18
C LYS A 236 -49.55 3.24 -14.58
N ALA A 237 -49.34 1.95 -14.38
CA ALA A 237 -48.15 1.42 -13.71
C ALA A 237 -46.87 1.46 -14.55
N THR A 238 -46.89 2.12 -15.71
CA THR A 238 -45.68 2.45 -16.48
C THR A 238 -44.71 3.33 -15.66
N VAL A 239 -45.22 4.11 -14.70
CA VAL A 239 -44.42 4.93 -13.76
C VAL A 239 -43.82 4.15 -12.58
N PHE A 240 -44.11 2.85 -12.44
CA PHE A 240 -43.62 2.03 -11.32
C PHE A 240 -42.08 2.05 -11.10
N PRO A 241 -41.22 2.20 -12.13
CA PRO A 241 -39.77 2.26 -11.96
C PRO A 241 -39.19 3.44 -11.18
N ILE A 242 -39.97 4.48 -10.88
CA ILE A 242 -39.49 5.68 -10.16
C ILE A 242 -40.09 5.74 -8.74
N ASN A 243 -39.54 6.64 -7.92
CA ASN A 243 -40.06 6.88 -6.58
C ASN A 243 -41.53 7.30 -6.63
N PHE A 244 -42.33 6.86 -5.66
CA PHE A 244 -43.80 7.02 -5.62
C PHE A 244 -44.54 6.28 -6.75
N GLY A 245 -43.87 5.45 -7.55
CA GLY A 245 -44.48 4.73 -8.67
C GLY A 245 -45.60 3.79 -8.22
N LEU A 246 -45.40 3.08 -7.10
CA LEU A 246 -46.43 2.22 -6.52
C LEU A 246 -47.58 3.06 -5.96
N SER A 247 -47.28 4.06 -5.13
CA SER A 247 -48.28 4.98 -4.56
C SER A 247 -49.17 5.62 -5.61
N GLN A 248 -48.56 6.15 -6.68
CA GLN A 248 -49.26 6.74 -7.83
C GLN A 248 -50.18 5.72 -8.53
N THR A 249 -49.71 4.48 -8.70
CA THR A 249 -50.50 3.40 -9.34
C THR A 249 -51.70 2.99 -8.48
N MET A 250 -51.57 2.99 -7.14
CA MET A 250 -52.70 2.73 -6.23
C MET A 250 -53.76 3.85 -6.25
N GLY A 251 -53.45 5.01 -6.84
CA GLY A 251 -54.26 6.22 -6.77
C GLY A 251 -54.22 6.87 -5.40
N ARG A 252 -53.12 6.69 -4.65
CA ARG A 252 -52.88 7.38 -3.38
C ARG A 252 -51.83 8.47 -3.60
N TYR A 253 -52.26 9.71 -3.46
CA TYR A 253 -51.35 10.85 -3.51
C TYR A 253 -50.65 10.99 -2.17
N TYR A 254 -49.39 11.40 -2.19
CA TYR A 254 -48.61 11.62 -0.98
C TYR A 254 -49.23 12.78 -0.19
N ASP A 255 -50.01 12.44 0.83
CA ASP A 255 -50.57 13.41 1.77
C ASP A 255 -49.67 13.48 3.01
N LEU A 256 -49.02 14.63 3.19
CA LEU A 256 -48.16 14.92 4.33
C LEU A 256 -48.91 14.86 5.67
N PHE A 257 -50.23 15.09 5.66
CA PHE A 257 -51.07 15.09 6.85
C PHE A 257 -51.59 13.69 7.21
N GLU A 258 -51.74 12.79 6.23
CA GLU A 258 -52.15 11.41 6.51
C GLU A 258 -51.04 10.56 7.16
N ASN A 259 -49.76 10.91 6.95
CA ASN A 259 -48.58 10.34 7.63
C ASN A 259 -48.48 8.78 7.63
N LYS A 260 -49.17 8.07 6.72
CA LYS A 260 -49.26 6.58 6.71
C LYS A 260 -48.18 5.88 5.88
N PHE A 261 -47.42 6.62 5.07
CA PHE A 261 -46.42 6.09 4.14
C PHE A 261 -45.08 6.81 4.30
N LEU A 262 -44.00 6.04 4.24
CA LEU A 262 -42.65 6.57 4.07
C LEU A 262 -42.07 5.96 2.80
N VAL A 263 -41.59 6.84 1.92
CA VAL A 263 -41.07 6.45 0.61
C VAL A 263 -39.60 6.81 0.57
N ALA A 264 -38.74 5.81 0.32
CA ALA A 264 -37.30 6.00 0.30
C ALA A 264 -36.65 5.23 -0.87
N GLN A 265 -35.60 5.81 -1.44
CA GLN A 265 -34.90 5.23 -2.58
C GLN A 265 -33.38 5.39 -2.46
N GLY A 266 -32.65 4.51 -3.11
CA GLY A 266 -31.19 4.50 -3.03
C GLY A 266 -30.69 3.77 -1.78
N LYS A 267 -29.40 3.44 -1.77
CA LYS A 267 -28.81 2.55 -0.76
C LYS A 267 -28.92 3.13 0.67
N GLU A 268 -28.71 4.43 0.84
CA GLU A 268 -28.58 5.08 2.15
C GLU A 268 -29.96 5.29 2.79
N ASP A 269 -30.89 5.94 2.09
CA ASP A 269 -32.23 6.20 2.60
C ASP A 269 -33.00 4.90 2.84
N MET A 270 -32.81 3.89 1.99
CA MET A 270 -33.38 2.55 2.21
C MET A 270 -32.88 1.91 3.51
N GLN A 271 -31.56 1.97 3.77
CA GLN A 271 -30.99 1.43 5.00
C GLN A 271 -31.48 2.18 6.25
N GLN A 272 -31.58 3.51 6.18
CA GLN A 272 -32.09 4.34 7.26
C GLN A 272 -33.58 4.08 7.53
N ALA A 273 -34.40 3.97 6.49
CA ALA A 273 -35.84 3.68 6.62
C ALA A 273 -36.09 2.32 7.27
N ILE A 274 -35.35 1.28 6.88
CA ILE A 274 -35.48 -0.06 7.48
C ILE A 274 -35.00 -0.05 8.93
N LYS A 275 -33.88 0.63 9.22
CA LYS A 275 -33.39 0.78 10.59
C LYS A 275 -34.41 1.48 11.48
N TRP A 276 -34.94 2.62 11.02
CA TRP A 276 -36.01 3.35 11.71
C TRP A 276 -37.23 2.47 11.99
N PHE A 277 -37.66 1.68 11.01
CA PHE A 277 -38.78 0.74 11.17
C PHE A 277 -38.50 -0.41 12.16
N SER A 278 -37.23 -0.80 12.31
CA SER A 278 -36.77 -1.78 13.30
C SER A 278 -36.74 -1.20 14.71
N ASP A 279 -36.21 0.01 14.87
CA ASP A 279 -35.93 0.63 16.18
C ASP A 279 -37.19 1.24 16.82
N GLU A 280 -38.11 1.81 16.03
CA GLU A 280 -39.27 2.55 16.56
C GLU A 280 -40.54 1.68 16.64
N SER A 281 -41.01 1.43 17.86
CA SER A 281 -42.22 0.62 18.10
C SER A 281 -43.53 1.40 18.11
N HIS A 282 -43.50 2.74 18.17
CA HIS A 282 -44.70 3.55 18.49
C HIS A 282 -45.29 4.34 17.30
N GLU A 283 -44.55 4.55 16.21
CA GLU A 283 -45.04 5.32 15.05
C GLU A 283 -44.62 4.67 13.72
N LYS A 284 -45.14 3.47 13.43
CA LYS A 284 -44.80 2.74 12.19
C LYS A 284 -45.59 3.28 10.99
N LYS A 285 -44.98 3.19 9.81
CA LYS A 285 -45.56 3.58 8.51
C LYS A 285 -45.33 2.48 7.49
N ASN A 286 -46.17 2.41 6.47
CA ASN A 286 -45.91 1.52 5.34
C ASN A 286 -44.72 2.05 4.53
N LEU A 287 -43.77 1.17 4.20
CA LEU A 287 -42.53 1.54 3.55
C LEU A 287 -42.53 1.16 2.07
N GLU A 288 -42.51 2.15 1.17
CA GLU A 288 -42.23 1.97 -0.25
C GLU A 288 -40.74 2.19 -0.49
N LEU A 289 -40.00 1.10 -0.75
CA LEU A 289 -38.54 1.13 -0.79
C LEU A 289 -37.96 0.67 -2.12
N LEU A 290 -37.01 1.45 -2.64
CA LEU A 290 -36.18 1.05 -3.77
C LEU A 290 -34.69 1.08 -3.38
N CYS A 291 -33.96 -0.01 -3.61
CA CYS A 291 -32.52 -0.04 -3.32
C CYS A 291 -31.70 0.91 -4.23
N CYS A 292 -32.20 1.17 -5.44
CA CYS A 292 -31.62 2.15 -6.38
C CYS A 292 -32.42 3.45 -6.32
N GLU A 293 -31.86 4.53 -6.85
CA GLU A 293 -32.58 5.80 -7.07
C GLU A 293 -33.61 5.69 -8.21
N GLY A 294 -34.58 4.81 -8.03
CA GLY A 294 -35.42 4.29 -9.10
C GLY A 294 -34.76 3.13 -9.84
N CYS A 295 -35.58 2.21 -10.37
CA CYS A 295 -35.16 1.17 -11.30
C CYS A 295 -34.57 1.78 -12.60
N ILE A 296 -34.92 3.03 -12.92
CA ILE A 296 -34.31 3.85 -13.99
C ILE A 296 -32.82 4.17 -13.78
N MET A 297 -32.32 3.95 -12.56
CA MET A 297 -30.89 4.07 -12.21
C MET A 297 -30.29 2.70 -11.86
N GLY A 298 -30.93 1.60 -12.28
CA GLY A 298 -30.46 0.24 -12.00
C GLY A 298 -29.12 -0.09 -12.69
N PRO A 299 -28.36 -1.06 -12.14
CA PRO A 299 -27.00 -1.40 -12.59
C PRO A 299 -26.93 -2.04 -13.99
N GLY A 300 -28.06 -2.47 -14.55
CA GLY A 300 -28.18 -3.08 -15.87
C GLY A 300 -28.41 -2.09 -17.01
N ILE A 301 -28.52 -0.79 -16.71
CA ILE A 301 -28.66 0.30 -17.69
C ILE A 301 -27.28 0.70 -18.19
N THR A 302 -27.12 0.87 -19.50
CA THR A 302 -25.82 1.19 -20.11
C THR A 302 -25.62 2.68 -20.34
N ASN A 303 -26.68 3.46 -20.48
CA ASN A 303 -26.57 4.89 -20.75
C ASN A 303 -26.17 5.68 -19.49
N PRO A 304 -24.90 6.11 -19.34
CA PRO A 304 -24.39 6.71 -18.12
C PRO A 304 -24.48 8.25 -18.14
N ILE A 305 -24.72 8.86 -19.30
CA ILE A 305 -24.58 10.31 -19.52
C ILE A 305 -25.84 11.07 -19.11
N VAL A 306 -26.99 10.39 -19.07
CA VAL A 306 -28.27 11.02 -18.79
C VAL A 306 -28.50 11.13 -17.27
N SER A 307 -28.71 12.36 -16.78
CA SER A 307 -29.01 12.62 -15.37
C SER A 307 -30.30 11.91 -14.93
N LYS A 308 -30.39 11.55 -13.65
CA LYS A 308 -31.59 10.93 -13.04
C LYS A 308 -32.88 11.67 -13.41
N PHE A 309 -32.86 13.00 -13.39
CA PHE A 309 -34.03 13.84 -13.68
C PHE A 309 -34.45 13.75 -15.15
N VAL A 310 -33.50 13.70 -16.08
CA VAL A 310 -33.82 13.50 -17.50
C VAL A 310 -34.41 12.11 -17.72
N LYS A 311 -33.83 11.07 -17.10
CA LYS A 311 -34.37 9.70 -17.15
C LYS A 311 -35.80 9.62 -16.61
N GLN A 312 -36.07 10.32 -15.50
CA GLN A 312 -37.41 10.41 -14.93
C GLN A 312 -38.39 11.10 -15.88
N ASN A 313 -38.00 12.21 -16.51
CA ASN A 313 -38.83 12.90 -17.49
C ASN A 313 -39.14 12.03 -18.73
N LEU A 314 -38.16 11.30 -19.26
CA LEU A 314 -38.36 10.36 -20.36
C LEU A 314 -39.41 9.30 -20.02
N LEU A 315 -39.31 8.71 -18.83
CA LEU A 315 -40.29 7.73 -18.37
C LEU A 315 -41.69 8.34 -18.20
N ILE A 316 -41.79 9.57 -17.66
CA ILE A 316 -43.09 10.26 -17.50
C ILE A 316 -43.71 10.57 -18.85
N SER A 317 -42.92 11.01 -19.84
CA SER A 317 -43.40 11.25 -21.20
C SER A 317 -43.92 9.95 -21.84
N TYR A 318 -43.18 8.86 -21.69
CA TYR A 318 -43.63 7.53 -22.12
C TYR A 318 -44.94 7.12 -21.42
N ALA A 319 -45.03 7.28 -20.10
CA ALA A 319 -46.22 6.96 -19.34
C ALA A 319 -47.44 7.78 -19.80
N ARG A 320 -47.28 9.09 -20.05
CA ARG A 320 -48.34 9.95 -20.61
C ARG A 320 -48.80 9.49 -21.98
N GLN A 321 -47.87 9.08 -22.85
CA GLN A 321 -48.22 8.51 -24.15
C GLN A 321 -49.06 7.24 -23.99
N ARG A 322 -48.65 6.33 -23.11
CA ARG A 322 -49.37 5.07 -22.84
C ARG A 322 -50.76 5.28 -22.25
N LEU A 323 -50.94 6.27 -21.37
CA LEU A 323 -52.25 6.63 -20.82
C LEU A 323 -53.25 7.08 -21.89
N ASN A 324 -52.77 7.61 -23.02
CA ASN A 324 -53.63 8.05 -24.12
C ASN A 324 -53.97 6.91 -25.11
N GLU A 325 -53.31 5.75 -25.01
CA GLU A 325 -53.50 4.61 -25.93
C GLU A 325 -54.62 3.65 -25.49
N THR A 326 -55.15 3.77 -24.27
CA THR A 326 -56.17 2.84 -23.73
C THR A 326 -57.10 3.57 -22.78
N THR A 327 -58.40 3.29 -22.86
CA THR A 327 -59.39 3.89 -21.96
C THR A 327 -59.41 3.19 -20.59
N THR A 328 -59.85 3.89 -19.54
CA THR A 328 -60.00 3.29 -18.20
C THR A 328 -60.93 2.08 -18.22
N GLU A 329 -62.01 2.11 -19.01
CA GLU A 329 -62.98 1.01 -19.09
C GLU A 329 -62.40 -0.25 -19.72
N GLU A 330 -61.72 -0.12 -20.86
CA GLU A 330 -61.03 -1.25 -21.52
C GLU A 330 -59.96 -1.87 -20.61
N PHE A 331 -59.27 -1.03 -19.84
CA PHE A 331 -58.25 -1.48 -18.91
C PHE A 331 -58.86 -2.23 -17.71
N GLU A 332 -59.96 -1.74 -17.12
CA GLU A 332 -60.63 -2.47 -16.02
C GLU A 332 -61.19 -3.82 -16.49
N GLN A 333 -61.71 -3.92 -17.72
CA GLN A 333 -62.09 -5.20 -18.31
C GLN A 333 -60.90 -6.16 -18.43
N THR A 334 -59.74 -5.64 -18.86
CA THR A 334 -58.50 -6.42 -18.92
C THR A 334 -58.12 -6.93 -17.54
N ILE A 335 -58.12 -6.09 -16.51
CA ILE A 335 -57.79 -6.49 -15.14
C ILE A 335 -58.77 -7.53 -14.60
N GLN A 336 -60.06 -7.38 -14.88
CA GLN A 336 -61.09 -8.31 -14.43
C GLN A 336 -60.84 -9.73 -14.95
N ALA A 337 -60.33 -9.88 -16.19
CA ALA A 337 -59.94 -11.18 -16.76
C ALA A 337 -58.84 -11.90 -15.95
N PHE A 338 -58.06 -11.15 -15.17
CA PHE A 338 -56.95 -11.65 -14.36
C PHE A 338 -57.22 -11.63 -12.84
N SER A 339 -58.43 -11.25 -12.40
CA SER A 339 -58.83 -11.09 -10.98
C SER A 339 -58.62 -12.33 -10.08
N GLY A 340 -58.56 -13.53 -10.65
CA GLY A 340 -58.32 -14.79 -9.92
C GLY A 340 -56.87 -15.30 -9.92
N ILE A 341 -55.86 -14.47 -10.22
CA ILE A 341 -54.46 -14.89 -10.12
C ILE A 341 -54.01 -14.84 -8.66
N ASP A 342 -53.37 -15.90 -8.21
CA ASP A 342 -52.66 -15.89 -6.93
C ASP A 342 -51.40 -15.02 -7.05
N LEU A 343 -51.36 -13.92 -6.30
CA LEU A 343 -50.23 -13.00 -6.22
C LEU A 343 -49.49 -13.12 -4.89
N SER A 344 -49.83 -14.13 -4.08
CA SER A 344 -49.20 -14.34 -2.78
C SER A 344 -47.81 -14.93 -2.90
N THR A 345 -46.97 -14.63 -1.89
CA THR A 345 -45.66 -15.23 -1.70
C THR A 345 -45.33 -15.34 -0.22
N LYS A 346 -44.35 -16.18 0.12
CA LYS A 346 -43.83 -16.34 1.48
C LYS A 346 -42.34 -16.02 1.51
N PHE A 347 -41.94 -15.22 2.48
CA PHE A 347 -40.54 -14.92 2.74
C PHE A 347 -40.06 -15.68 3.97
N THR A 348 -38.84 -16.22 3.89
CA THR A 348 -38.17 -16.88 5.03
C THR A 348 -36.99 -16.04 5.49
N PRO A 349 -36.77 -15.88 6.81
CA PRO A 349 -35.58 -15.24 7.35
C PRO A 349 -34.32 -15.98 6.89
N GLN A 350 -33.24 -15.24 6.63
CA GLN A 350 -31.96 -15.76 6.17
C GLN A 350 -30.82 -15.00 6.84
N ASP A 351 -30.71 -15.06 8.18
CA ASP A 351 -29.76 -14.23 8.93
C ASP A 351 -28.30 -14.37 8.41
N ARG A 352 -27.74 -13.26 7.93
CA ARG A 352 -26.36 -13.10 7.48
C ARG A 352 -25.64 -12.00 8.26
N ARG A 353 -26.15 -11.56 9.41
CA ARG A 353 -25.46 -10.58 10.25
C ARG A 353 -24.15 -11.16 10.78
N ILE A 354 -23.21 -10.26 11.07
CA ILE A 354 -21.95 -10.61 11.72
C ILE A 354 -22.21 -10.69 13.21
N ALA A 355 -21.75 -11.75 13.87
CA ALA A 355 -21.78 -11.82 15.32
C ALA A 355 -20.88 -10.73 15.90
N ILE A 356 -21.32 -10.04 16.94
CA ILE A 356 -20.51 -9.00 17.59
C ILE A 356 -19.48 -9.73 18.47
N PRO A 357 -18.16 -9.62 18.18
CA PRO A 357 -17.11 -10.22 19.00
C PRO A 357 -17.05 -9.59 20.39
N SER A 358 -16.27 -10.20 21.28
CA SER A 358 -16.04 -9.64 22.62
C SER A 358 -15.26 -8.32 22.55
N TYR A 359 -15.45 -7.45 23.55
CA TYR A 359 -14.74 -6.17 23.63
C TYR A 359 -13.21 -6.36 23.64
N ASP A 360 -12.72 -7.44 24.27
CA ASP A 360 -11.29 -7.78 24.33
C ASP A 360 -10.70 -8.12 22.96
N GLU A 361 -11.46 -8.81 22.10
CA GLU A 361 -11.04 -9.13 20.73
C GLU A 361 -10.98 -7.87 19.86
N ILE A 362 -11.99 -7.00 20.00
CA ILE A 362 -12.04 -5.71 19.31
C ILE A 362 -10.87 -4.82 19.73
N ASP A 363 -10.60 -4.70 21.04
CA ASP A 363 -9.50 -3.90 21.58
C ASP A 363 -8.13 -4.38 21.07
N LYS A 364 -7.91 -5.71 20.99
CA LYS A 364 -6.67 -6.27 20.41
C LYS A 364 -6.44 -5.80 18.96
N VAL A 365 -7.47 -5.81 18.13
CA VAL A 365 -7.37 -5.35 16.73
C VAL A 365 -7.17 -3.84 16.66
N LEU A 366 -7.91 -3.07 17.46
CA LEU A 366 -7.74 -1.61 17.51
C LEU A 366 -6.32 -1.21 17.92
N ARG A 367 -5.74 -1.88 18.93
CA ARG A 367 -4.33 -1.67 19.32
C ARG A 367 -3.36 -2.04 18.23
N LYS A 368 -3.60 -3.11 17.48
CA LYS A 368 -2.77 -3.49 16.32
C LYS A 368 -2.78 -2.41 15.23
N MET A 369 -3.89 -1.68 15.10
CA MET A 369 -4.05 -0.54 14.20
C MET A 369 -3.56 0.78 14.82
N GLU A 370 -2.82 0.74 15.92
CA GLU A 370 -2.33 1.90 16.68
C GLU A 370 -3.43 2.81 17.24
N LYS A 371 -4.66 2.29 17.43
CA LYS A 371 -5.79 3.01 18.06
C LYS A 371 -5.86 2.65 19.54
N LYS A 372 -5.25 3.47 20.40
CA LYS A 372 -5.11 3.20 21.84
C LYS A 372 -6.14 3.97 22.67
N THR A 373 -6.62 5.08 22.13
CA THR A 373 -7.51 6.01 22.81
C THR A 373 -8.71 6.34 21.93
N ALA A 374 -9.74 6.95 22.53
CA ALA A 374 -10.92 7.42 21.79
C ALA A 374 -10.57 8.46 20.71
N SER A 375 -9.57 9.31 20.95
CA SER A 375 -9.11 10.31 19.96
C SER A 375 -8.47 9.68 18.73
N ASP A 376 -7.89 8.48 18.85
CA ASP A 376 -7.28 7.77 17.71
C ASP A 376 -8.35 7.13 16.80
N MET A 377 -9.59 6.99 17.31
CA MET A 377 -10.74 6.44 16.58
C MET A 377 -11.46 7.52 15.76
N LEU A 378 -10.79 7.98 14.70
CA LEU A 378 -11.29 9.07 13.82
C LEU A 378 -12.64 8.81 13.15
N ASN A 379 -13.05 7.54 12.98
CA ASN A 379 -14.30 7.15 12.32
C ASN A 379 -14.51 7.81 10.93
N CYS A 380 -13.43 7.96 10.16
CA CYS A 380 -13.44 8.75 8.93
C CYS A 380 -14.07 8.06 7.70
N GLY A 381 -14.45 6.78 7.80
CA GLY A 381 -15.11 6.05 6.71
C GLY A 381 -14.21 5.59 5.55
N ALA A 382 -12.94 6.02 5.50
CA ALA A 382 -12.07 5.79 4.34
C ALA A 382 -11.88 4.30 3.97
N CYS A 383 -11.78 3.44 4.99
CA CYS A 383 -11.58 2.00 4.83
C CYS A 383 -12.83 1.25 4.33
N GLY A 384 -14.03 1.86 4.31
CA GLY A 384 -15.26 1.12 4.00
C GLY A 384 -16.27 1.03 5.11
N TYR A 385 -15.88 1.36 6.35
CA TYR A 385 -16.68 1.13 7.56
C TYR A 385 -16.96 2.44 8.28
N ALA A 386 -18.16 2.61 8.83
CA ALA A 386 -18.60 3.87 9.43
C ALA A 386 -17.79 4.21 10.69
N THR A 387 -17.49 3.20 11.51
CA THR A 387 -16.66 3.36 12.70
C THR A 387 -15.39 2.50 12.66
N CYS A 388 -14.40 2.87 13.46
CA CYS A 388 -13.18 2.07 13.66
C CYS A 388 -13.51 0.72 14.30
N ILE A 389 -14.56 0.67 15.13
CA ILE A 389 -15.08 -0.56 15.74
C ILE A 389 -15.65 -1.48 14.66
N ASP A 390 -16.49 -0.97 13.74
CA ASP A 390 -17.02 -1.75 12.63
C ASP A 390 -15.91 -2.35 11.75
N HIS A 391 -14.83 -1.58 11.52
CA HIS A 391 -13.67 -2.07 10.78
C HIS A 391 -12.95 -3.18 11.56
N ALA A 392 -12.74 -3.00 12.87
CA ALA A 392 -12.13 -4.03 13.72
C ALA A 392 -12.95 -5.33 13.74
N ILE A 393 -14.27 -5.24 13.88
CA ILE A 393 -15.20 -6.38 13.80
C ILE A 393 -15.05 -7.09 12.44
N ALA A 394 -15.01 -6.32 11.34
CA ALA A 394 -14.83 -6.90 10.02
C ALA A 394 -13.46 -7.57 9.82
N ILE A 395 -12.41 -7.11 10.50
CA ILE A 395 -11.09 -7.77 10.50
C ILE A 395 -11.15 -9.10 11.24
N ILE A 396 -11.83 -9.14 12.40
CA ILE A 396 -11.99 -10.37 13.21
C ILE A 396 -12.71 -11.46 12.39
N GLU A 397 -13.76 -11.08 11.66
CA GLU A 397 -14.50 -11.99 10.77
C GLU A 397 -13.75 -12.35 9.48
N GLY A 398 -12.56 -11.78 9.24
CA GLY A 398 -11.79 -12.01 8.01
C GLY A 398 -12.43 -11.41 6.76
N ILE A 399 -13.25 -10.36 6.90
CA ILE A 399 -13.86 -9.60 5.78
C ILE A 399 -13.00 -8.39 5.40
N ALA A 400 -12.21 -7.87 6.34
CA ALA A 400 -11.34 -6.72 6.15
C ALA A 400 -9.90 -7.00 6.59
N GLU A 401 -8.99 -6.14 6.15
CA GLU A 401 -7.58 -6.15 6.52
C GLU A 401 -7.22 -4.86 7.28
N THR A 402 -6.16 -4.93 8.08
CA THR A 402 -5.63 -3.80 8.85
C THR A 402 -5.15 -2.66 7.94
N GLU A 403 -4.57 -3.02 6.82
CA GLU A 403 -3.95 -2.18 5.79
C GLU A 403 -4.98 -1.31 5.05
N MET A 404 -6.27 -1.60 5.21
CA MET A 404 -7.36 -0.75 4.70
C MET A 404 -7.48 0.57 5.46
N CYS A 405 -6.91 0.68 6.67
CA CYS A 405 -6.92 1.90 7.46
C CYS A 405 -5.82 2.85 6.98
N LEU A 406 -6.22 3.90 6.24
CA LEU A 406 -5.29 4.84 5.64
C LEU A 406 -4.32 5.49 6.66
N PRO A 407 -4.76 6.02 7.82
CA PRO A 407 -3.83 6.58 8.81
C PRO A 407 -2.79 5.57 9.30
N TYR A 408 -3.22 4.35 9.64
CA TYR A 408 -2.34 3.27 10.07
C TYR A 408 -1.30 2.91 8.99
N THR A 409 -1.74 2.78 7.73
CA THR A 409 -0.85 2.44 6.62
C THR A 409 0.17 3.54 6.35
N ILE A 410 -0.20 4.83 6.48
CA ILE A 410 0.73 5.96 6.36
C ILE A 410 1.78 5.93 7.47
N GLU A 411 1.38 5.74 8.73
CA GLU A 411 2.31 5.66 9.85
C GLU A 411 3.25 4.45 9.74
N SER A 412 2.71 3.29 9.38
CA SER A 412 3.50 2.08 9.13
C SER A 412 4.51 2.29 8.00
N LEU A 413 4.12 3.00 6.93
CA LEU A 413 5.03 3.35 5.83
C LEU A 413 6.15 4.29 6.31
N HIS A 414 5.83 5.35 7.05
CA HIS A 414 6.84 6.25 7.62
C HIS A 414 7.85 5.52 8.52
N LYS A 415 7.35 4.60 9.37
CA LYS A 415 8.20 3.76 10.22
C LYS A 415 9.12 2.87 9.38
N SER A 416 8.58 2.21 8.37
CA SER A 416 9.34 1.33 7.47
C SER A 416 10.42 2.09 6.69
N VAL A 417 10.11 3.30 6.20
CA VAL A 417 11.09 4.17 5.51
C VAL A 417 12.21 4.59 6.46
N LYS A 418 11.88 4.94 7.70
CA LYS A 418 12.88 5.30 8.72
C LYS A 418 13.79 4.12 9.07
N ASP A 419 13.22 2.94 9.28
CA ASP A 419 13.97 1.73 9.59
C ASP A 419 14.88 1.31 8.42
N LEU A 420 14.39 1.47 7.18
CA LEU A 420 15.19 1.22 5.97
C LEU A 420 16.36 2.20 5.85
N ALA A 421 16.17 3.49 6.12
CA ALA A 421 17.24 4.48 6.11
C ALA A 421 18.33 4.14 7.13
N LEU A 422 17.95 3.82 8.38
CA LEU A 422 18.89 3.40 9.41
C LEU A 422 19.67 2.15 9.04
N THR A 423 19.02 1.19 8.38
CA THR A 423 19.67 -0.04 7.91
C THR A 423 20.66 0.24 6.78
N ASN A 424 20.31 1.14 5.85
CA ASN A 424 21.18 1.54 4.75
C ASN A 424 22.43 2.28 5.24
N ASP A 425 22.30 3.16 6.24
CA ASP A 425 23.44 3.88 6.84
C ASP A 425 24.43 2.93 7.54
N LYS A 426 23.90 1.92 8.25
CA LYS A 426 24.71 0.85 8.87
C LYS A 426 25.44 0.04 7.81
N LEU A 427 24.76 -0.32 6.72
CA LEU A 427 25.35 -1.07 5.62
C LEU A 427 26.48 -0.29 4.94
N SER A 428 26.26 1.00 4.65
CA SER A 428 27.27 1.89 4.08
C SER A 428 28.50 1.99 4.97
N SER A 429 28.31 2.20 6.28
CA SER A 429 29.40 2.28 7.25
C SER A 429 30.20 0.96 7.32
N ALA A 430 29.51 -0.19 7.32
CA ALA A 430 30.16 -1.50 7.30
C ALA A 430 30.96 -1.75 6.02
N GLN A 431 30.44 -1.34 4.85
CA GLN A 431 31.15 -1.46 3.58
C GLN A 431 32.43 -0.62 3.54
N ILE A 432 32.40 0.61 4.07
CA ILE A 432 33.60 1.47 4.15
C ILE A 432 34.65 0.82 5.05
N ALA A 433 34.27 0.33 6.22
CA ALA A 433 35.17 -0.35 7.14
C ALA A 433 35.79 -1.61 6.50
N LEU A 434 34.99 -2.40 5.76
CA LEU A 434 35.45 -3.60 5.07
C LEU A 434 36.49 -3.26 3.99
N ARG A 435 36.23 -2.26 3.14
CA ARG A 435 37.19 -1.83 2.10
C ARG A 435 38.53 -1.38 2.70
N GLN A 436 38.49 -0.68 3.83
CA GLN A 436 39.71 -0.25 4.52
C GLN A 436 40.47 -1.46 5.08
N ALA A 437 39.77 -2.42 5.69
CA ALA A 437 40.38 -3.66 6.19
C ALA A 437 41.00 -4.50 5.07
N GLU A 438 40.31 -4.67 3.93
CA GLU A 438 40.83 -5.37 2.75
C GLU A 438 42.11 -4.71 2.21
N LYS A 439 42.12 -3.38 2.08
CA LYS A 439 43.31 -2.63 1.63
C LYS A 439 44.51 -2.86 2.55
N LEU A 440 44.30 -2.85 3.86
CA LEU A 440 45.35 -3.09 4.86
C LEU A 440 45.86 -4.54 4.83
N ALA A 441 44.96 -5.52 4.70
CA ALA A 441 45.33 -6.93 4.62
C ALA A 441 46.19 -7.23 3.38
N HIS A 442 45.79 -6.72 2.21
CA HIS A 442 46.57 -6.84 0.97
C HIS A 442 47.95 -6.19 1.09
N MET A 443 48.03 -4.99 1.68
CA MET A 443 49.30 -4.33 1.92
C MET A 443 50.21 -5.13 2.86
N GLY A 444 49.65 -5.72 3.93
CA GLY A 444 50.41 -6.56 4.86
C GLY A 444 51.01 -7.79 4.20
N GLN A 445 50.23 -8.50 3.37
CA GLN A 445 50.68 -9.70 2.66
C GLN A 445 51.79 -9.37 1.64
N LEU A 446 51.62 -8.32 0.84
CA LEU A 446 52.63 -7.89 -0.14
C LEU A 446 53.93 -7.45 0.53
N SER A 447 53.83 -6.68 1.62
CA SER A 447 54.97 -6.19 2.38
C SER A 447 55.82 -7.33 2.96
N ALA A 448 55.18 -8.39 3.46
CA ALA A 448 55.88 -9.55 4.01
C ALA A 448 56.66 -10.33 2.94
N GLY A 449 56.06 -10.54 1.75
CA GLY A 449 56.71 -11.24 0.63
C GLY A 449 57.89 -10.45 0.08
N ILE A 450 57.68 -9.17 -0.25
CA ILE A 450 58.72 -8.27 -0.77
C ILE A 450 59.90 -8.17 0.19
N ALA A 451 59.61 -8.08 1.49
CA ALA A 451 60.68 -7.93 2.47
C ALA A 451 61.56 -9.17 2.61
N HIS A 452 60.98 -10.36 2.51
CA HIS A 452 61.76 -11.60 2.51
C HIS A 452 62.64 -11.69 1.27
N GLU A 453 62.10 -11.38 0.09
CA GLU A 453 62.83 -11.45 -1.18
C GLU A 453 63.92 -10.40 -1.32
N LEU A 454 63.77 -9.21 -0.74
CA LEU A 454 64.81 -8.15 -0.77
C LEU A 454 65.88 -8.31 0.30
N ASN A 455 65.52 -8.76 1.51
CA ASN A 455 66.49 -8.92 2.59
C ASN A 455 67.54 -10.00 2.29
N ASN A 456 67.16 -11.05 1.55
CA ASN A 456 68.06 -12.14 1.19
C ASN A 456 69.25 -11.69 0.30
N PRO A 457 69.06 -11.10 -0.89
CA PRO A 457 70.15 -10.64 -1.72
C PRO A 457 70.93 -9.49 -1.08
N LEU A 458 70.26 -8.56 -0.37
CA LEU A 458 70.95 -7.49 0.38
C LEU A 458 71.88 -8.05 1.45
N GLY A 459 71.45 -9.09 2.17
CA GLY A 459 72.28 -9.78 3.15
C GLY A 459 73.54 -10.37 2.53
N VAL A 460 73.41 -11.01 1.37
CA VAL A 460 74.53 -11.58 0.61
C VAL A 460 75.50 -10.49 0.13
N ILE A 461 74.98 -9.41 -0.46
CA ILE A 461 75.81 -8.28 -0.93
C ILE A 461 76.59 -7.66 0.23
N ILE A 462 75.92 -7.33 1.33
CA ILE A 462 76.55 -6.73 2.51
C ILE A 462 77.63 -7.65 3.09
N MET A 463 77.36 -8.96 3.16
CA MET A 463 78.31 -9.96 3.67
C MET A 463 79.59 -10.00 2.80
N TYR A 464 79.45 -10.13 1.48
CA TYR A 464 80.62 -10.14 0.58
C TYR A 464 81.39 -8.82 0.61
N CYS A 465 80.71 -7.67 0.67
CA CYS A 465 81.37 -6.38 0.81
C CYS A 465 82.14 -6.26 2.13
N ASN A 466 81.60 -6.77 3.24
CA ASN A 466 82.31 -6.80 4.52
C ASN A 466 83.55 -7.71 4.49
N LEU A 467 83.47 -8.89 3.86
CA LEU A 467 84.63 -9.77 3.68
C LEU A 467 85.73 -9.10 2.84
N LEU A 468 85.33 -8.44 1.74
CA LEU A 468 86.28 -7.67 0.92
C LEU A 468 86.88 -6.48 1.69
N LEU A 469 86.12 -5.84 2.59
CA LEU A 469 86.64 -4.76 3.46
C LEU A 469 87.71 -5.25 4.45
N GLU A 470 87.57 -6.48 4.95
CA GLU A 470 88.55 -7.10 5.86
C GLU A 470 89.87 -7.39 5.14
N GLU A 471 89.83 -7.80 3.87
CA GLU A 471 91.01 -8.09 3.04
C GLU A 471 91.60 -6.84 2.35
N CYS A 472 90.90 -5.70 2.36
CA CYS A 472 91.30 -4.49 1.66
C CYS A 472 92.27 -3.63 2.50
N PRO A 473 93.47 -3.29 2.00
CA PRO A 473 94.43 -2.44 2.71
C PRO A 473 93.83 -1.07 3.09
N PRO A 474 94.23 -0.47 4.24
CA PRO A 474 93.64 0.78 4.74
C PRO A 474 93.71 1.96 3.75
N ASP A 475 94.78 2.03 2.96
CA ASP A 475 95.04 3.11 2.00
C ASP A 475 94.49 2.83 0.59
N SER A 476 93.74 1.73 0.42
CA SER A 476 93.17 1.36 -0.88
C SER A 476 92.01 2.29 -1.26
N PRO A 477 92.02 2.88 -2.47
CA PRO A 477 90.90 3.69 -2.94
C PRO A 477 89.57 2.92 -2.98
N MET A 478 89.60 1.57 -3.14
CA MET A 478 88.40 0.72 -3.18
C MET A 478 87.71 0.58 -1.81
N ARG A 479 88.41 0.87 -0.71
CA ARG A 479 87.86 0.72 0.65
C ARG A 479 86.67 1.66 0.89
N LYS A 480 86.77 2.91 0.43
CA LYS A 480 85.69 3.90 0.52
C LYS A 480 84.45 3.50 -0.28
N ASP A 481 84.65 2.91 -1.46
CA ASP A 481 83.55 2.44 -2.31
C ASP A 481 82.81 1.26 -1.65
N LEU A 482 83.54 0.31 -1.05
CA LEU A 482 82.96 -0.82 -0.32
C LEU A 482 82.20 -0.37 0.94
N GLU A 483 82.74 0.57 1.71
CA GLU A 483 82.06 1.16 2.87
C GLU A 483 80.73 1.81 2.46
N LEU A 484 80.72 2.55 1.35
CA LEU A 484 79.51 3.16 0.81
C LEU A 484 78.47 2.11 0.38
N ILE A 485 78.88 1.02 -0.27
CA ILE A 485 77.97 -0.07 -0.67
C ILE A 485 77.35 -0.75 0.56
N VAL A 486 78.14 -1.01 1.61
CA VAL A 486 77.65 -1.57 2.88
C VAL A 486 76.67 -0.61 3.56
N GLU A 487 76.96 0.69 3.57
CA GLU A 487 76.05 1.71 4.11
C GLU A 487 74.72 1.71 3.35
N GLN A 488 74.74 1.74 2.01
CA GLN A 488 73.53 1.73 1.19
C GLN A 488 72.77 0.41 1.30
N GLY A 489 73.45 -0.74 1.38
CA GLY A 489 72.82 -2.04 1.62
C GLY A 489 72.09 -2.09 2.95
N ASN A 490 72.74 -1.64 4.03
CA ASN A 490 72.13 -1.54 5.36
C ASN A 490 70.96 -0.56 5.39
N ARG A 491 71.06 0.54 4.65
CA ARG A 491 69.97 1.49 4.47
C ARG A 491 68.75 0.84 3.79
N CYS A 492 68.95 0.11 2.69
CA CYS A 492 67.88 -0.64 2.04
C CYS A 492 67.25 -1.66 2.99
N LYS A 493 68.07 -2.41 3.73
CA LYS A 493 67.61 -3.38 4.75
C LYS A 493 66.77 -2.71 5.85
N LYS A 494 67.14 -1.51 6.31
CA LYS A 494 66.36 -0.72 7.27
C LYS A 494 65.00 -0.29 6.71
N ILE A 495 64.94 0.15 5.44
CA ILE A 495 63.69 0.54 4.78
C ILE A 495 62.76 -0.68 4.65
N VAL A 496 63.29 -1.79 4.18
CA VAL A 496 62.55 -3.06 4.04
C VAL A 496 62.06 -3.58 5.38
N SER A 497 62.89 -3.50 6.44
CA SER A 497 62.50 -3.89 7.79
C SER A 497 61.43 -2.97 8.39
N GLY A 498 61.46 -1.67 8.06
CA GLY A 498 60.41 -0.72 8.41
C GLY A 498 59.06 -1.07 7.79
N LEU A 499 59.07 -1.49 6.52
CA LEU A 499 57.88 -1.98 5.82
C LEU A 499 57.33 -3.29 6.43
N LEU A 500 58.22 -4.20 6.83
CA LEU A 500 57.87 -5.46 7.49
C LEU A 500 57.27 -5.24 8.89
N ASN A 501 57.83 -4.32 9.68
CA ASN A 501 57.31 -3.98 11.01
C ASN A 501 55.92 -3.35 10.95
N PHE A 502 55.64 -2.56 9.92
CA PHE A 502 54.29 -2.04 9.63
C PHE A 502 53.29 -3.17 9.34
N ALA A 503 53.73 -4.28 8.75
CA ALA A 503 52.88 -5.41 8.37
C ALA A 503 52.74 -6.51 9.44
N ARG A 504 53.71 -6.67 10.35
CA ARG A 504 53.82 -7.87 11.22
C ARG A 504 53.25 -7.75 12.64
N ARG A 505 52.86 -6.58 13.13
CA ARG A 505 52.34 -6.45 14.51
C ARG A 505 50.86 -6.08 14.47
N ASN A 506 49.99 -7.08 14.56
CA ASN A 506 48.53 -6.91 14.69
C ASN A 506 48.00 -7.24 16.11
N GLN A 507 48.88 -7.42 17.10
CA GLN A 507 48.49 -7.68 18.49
C GLN A 507 49.12 -6.64 19.42
N VAL A 508 48.29 -6.05 20.28
CA VAL A 508 48.67 -5.06 21.28
C VAL A 508 48.89 -5.78 22.61
N ASN A 509 50.12 -5.74 23.14
CA ASN A 509 50.43 -6.30 24.45
C ASN A 509 50.27 -5.21 25.51
N ALA A 510 49.03 -4.94 25.90
CA ALA A 510 48.73 -3.83 26.79
C ALA A 510 49.12 -4.13 28.25
N THR A 511 49.98 -3.29 28.82
CA THR A 511 50.41 -3.32 30.22
C THR A 511 50.18 -1.97 30.88
N GLU A 512 49.99 -1.95 32.20
CA GLU A 512 49.92 -0.70 32.95
C GLU A 512 51.27 0.04 32.85
N THR A 513 51.24 1.22 32.23
CA THR A 513 52.45 1.98 31.88
C THR A 513 52.23 3.44 32.24
N ASP A 514 53.23 4.08 32.85
CA ASP A 514 53.21 5.52 33.11
C ASP A 514 53.53 6.30 31.82
N LEU A 515 52.52 6.97 31.26
CA LEU A 515 52.65 7.81 30.06
C LEU A 515 53.64 8.96 30.25
N TYR A 516 53.77 9.50 31.46
CA TYR A 516 54.70 10.59 31.74
C TYR A 516 56.15 10.08 31.62
N ALA A 517 56.50 9.01 32.33
CA ALA A 517 57.82 8.38 32.25
C ALA A 517 58.14 7.87 30.83
N LEU A 518 57.14 7.35 30.10
CA LEU A 518 57.31 6.92 28.72
C LEU A 518 57.63 8.08 27.77
N THR A 519 57.03 9.25 28.02
CA THR A 519 57.29 10.49 27.25
C THR A 519 58.68 11.03 27.52
N GLU A 520 59.16 10.99 28.77
CA GLU A 520 60.54 11.35 29.12
C GLU A 520 61.54 10.43 28.40
N LYS A 521 61.30 9.11 28.45
CA LYS A 521 62.11 8.13 27.73
C LYS A 521 62.12 8.35 26.21
N ALA A 522 61.00 8.78 25.63
CA ALA A 522 60.91 9.09 24.21
C ALA A 522 61.74 10.33 23.82
N LEU A 523 61.75 11.37 24.67
CA LEU A 523 62.57 12.57 24.46
C LEU A 523 64.07 12.27 24.54
N GLU A 524 64.50 11.45 25.51
CA GLU A 524 65.90 11.02 25.63
C GLU A 524 66.38 10.19 24.43
N ALA A 525 65.47 9.46 23.78
CA ALA A 525 65.78 8.62 22.62
C ALA A 525 65.93 9.39 21.30
N VAL A 526 65.55 10.67 21.25
CA VAL A 526 65.60 11.50 20.03
C VAL A 526 66.73 12.51 20.15
N LEU A 527 67.57 12.62 19.11
CA LEU A 527 68.57 13.67 18.99
C LEU A 527 67.88 15.01 18.67
N ILE A 528 67.70 15.85 19.68
CA ILE A 528 67.09 17.18 19.56
C ILE A 528 68.20 18.24 19.59
N PRO A 529 68.28 19.15 18.60
CA PRO A 529 69.27 20.23 18.60
C PRO A 529 69.14 21.19 19.80
N ASP A 530 70.28 21.68 20.33
CA ASP A 530 70.34 22.55 21.53
C ASP A 530 69.53 23.86 21.43
N PHE A 531 69.18 24.30 20.22
CA PHE A 531 68.38 25.51 19.99
C PHE A 531 66.87 25.27 20.12
N ILE A 532 66.43 24.03 20.35
CA ILE A 532 65.03 23.65 20.55
C ILE A 532 64.77 23.41 22.04
N LYS A 533 63.85 24.16 22.63
CA LYS A 533 63.39 23.94 24.00
C LYS A 533 62.25 22.93 24.03
N THR A 534 62.35 21.93 24.88
CA THR A 534 61.30 20.91 25.08
C THR A 534 60.63 21.13 26.43
N ASN A 535 59.30 21.12 26.47
CA ASN A 535 58.53 21.19 27.71
C ASN A 535 57.50 20.04 27.75
N ILE A 536 57.38 19.40 28.91
CA ILE A 536 56.32 18.41 29.17
C ILE A 536 55.36 19.00 30.21
N GLN A 537 54.09 19.11 29.84
CA GLN A 537 53.00 19.50 30.72
C GLN A 537 52.07 18.32 30.90
N ALA A 538 51.78 17.94 32.14
CA ALA A 538 50.92 16.80 32.45
C ALA A 538 49.94 17.16 33.56
N ASP A 539 48.68 16.74 33.42
CA ASP A 539 47.63 16.97 34.43
C ASP A 539 47.99 16.30 35.77
N ARG A 540 48.64 15.15 35.74
CA ARG A 540 49.12 14.41 36.91
C ARG A 540 50.37 13.58 36.62
N LYS A 541 51.15 13.28 37.67
CA LYS A 541 52.33 12.40 37.62
C LYS A 541 52.27 11.43 38.81
N PRO A 542 52.25 10.09 38.61
CA PRO A 542 52.26 9.36 37.34
C PRO A 542 50.90 9.37 36.60
N MET A 543 50.92 9.18 35.27
CA MET A 543 49.72 9.01 34.43
C MET A 543 49.67 7.57 33.90
N LEU A 544 49.11 6.67 34.71
CA LEU A 544 49.01 5.25 34.37
C LEU A 544 47.92 4.97 33.32
N ALA A 545 48.30 4.30 32.23
CA ALA A 545 47.42 3.85 31.16
C ALA A 545 47.70 2.39 30.78
N ILE A 546 46.67 1.64 30.36
CA ILE A 546 46.81 0.25 29.88
C ILE A 546 47.10 0.28 28.37
N ILE A 547 48.38 0.20 28.01
CA ILE A 547 48.87 0.40 26.63
C ILE A 547 50.06 -0.52 26.35
N ASP A 548 50.39 -0.74 25.07
CA ASP A 548 51.65 -1.40 24.69
C ASP A 548 52.78 -0.35 24.72
N ALA A 549 53.64 -0.45 25.74
CA ALA A 549 54.68 0.53 26.00
C ALA A 549 55.65 0.70 24.83
N ASP A 550 56.03 -0.39 24.14
CA ASP A 550 56.98 -0.33 23.01
C ASP A 550 56.34 0.35 21.79
N GLN A 551 55.07 0.03 21.52
CA GLN A 551 54.34 0.63 20.40
C GLN A 551 54.06 2.11 20.64
N ILE A 552 53.64 2.51 21.84
CA ILE A 552 53.40 3.92 22.15
C ILE A 552 54.71 4.70 22.25
N LEU A 553 55.81 4.11 22.74
CA LEU A 553 57.15 4.71 22.66
C LEU A 553 57.54 5.00 21.21
N GLN A 554 57.26 4.07 20.29
CA GLN A 554 57.50 4.28 18.86
C GLN A 554 56.62 5.39 18.27
N VAL A 555 55.37 5.55 18.73
CA VAL A 555 54.51 6.68 18.34
C VAL A 555 55.15 8.00 18.77
N LEU A 556 55.55 8.10 20.04
CA LEU A 556 56.14 9.31 20.61
C LEU A 556 57.46 9.68 19.91
N ILE A 557 58.37 8.73 19.72
CA ILE A 557 59.64 8.95 19.01
C ILE A 557 59.41 9.49 17.60
N ASN A 558 58.45 8.93 16.86
CA ASN A 558 58.15 9.37 15.50
C ASN A 558 57.55 10.78 15.46
N LEU A 559 56.65 11.11 16.39
CA LEU A 559 56.04 12.45 16.48
C LEU A 559 57.07 13.50 16.91
N ILE A 560 57.86 13.22 17.96
CA ILE A 560 58.90 14.12 18.47
C ILE A 560 59.98 14.36 17.42
N ARG A 561 60.43 13.31 16.72
CA ARG A 561 61.41 13.47 15.63
C ARG A 561 60.85 14.30 14.48
N ASN A 562 59.59 14.10 14.09
CA ASN A 562 58.97 14.91 13.05
C ASN A 562 58.82 16.37 13.47
N ALA A 563 58.50 16.64 14.74
CA ALA A 563 58.47 17.98 15.32
C ALA A 563 59.85 18.64 15.28
N ALA A 564 60.90 17.93 15.69
CA ALA A 564 62.28 18.43 15.66
C ALA A 564 62.76 18.73 14.23
N ASP A 565 62.46 17.84 13.28
CA ASP A 565 62.84 18.01 11.86
C ASP A 565 62.08 19.19 11.19
N ALA A 566 60.91 19.58 11.70
CA ALA A 566 60.10 20.66 11.14
C ALA A 566 60.54 22.08 11.58
N ILE A 567 61.38 22.17 12.62
CA ILE A 567 61.86 23.43 13.17
C ILE A 567 63.17 23.81 12.48
N THR A 568 63.15 24.88 11.68
CA THR A 568 64.31 25.34 10.88
C THR A 568 64.92 26.65 11.38
N HIS A 569 64.29 27.32 12.35
CA HIS A 569 64.71 28.60 12.93
C HIS A 569 65.40 28.43 14.30
N LYS A 570 66.21 29.43 14.69
CA LYS A 570 67.10 29.39 15.88
C LYS A 570 66.38 29.45 17.25
N SER A 571 65.05 29.44 17.29
CA SER A 571 64.25 29.51 18.52
C SER A 571 63.08 28.51 18.48
N GLY A 572 63.43 27.22 18.53
CA GLY A 572 62.48 26.12 18.46
C GLY A 572 61.81 25.83 19.79
N ILE A 573 60.53 25.42 19.76
CA ILE A 573 59.80 24.94 20.94
C ILE A 573 59.01 23.69 20.53
N ILE A 574 59.16 22.63 21.33
CA ILE A 574 58.32 21.44 21.28
C ILE A 574 57.62 21.31 22.64
N ASP A 575 56.31 21.50 22.66
CA ASP A 575 55.49 21.32 23.86
C ASP A 575 54.72 20.00 23.76
N ILE A 576 54.88 19.14 24.77
CA ILE A 576 54.14 17.89 24.91
C ILE A 576 53.15 18.02 26.05
N PHE A 577 51.86 17.86 25.75
CA PHE A 577 50.78 17.91 26.73
C PHE A 577 50.22 16.51 26.93
N LEU A 578 50.14 16.09 28.19
CA LEU A 578 49.49 14.85 28.62
C LEU A 578 48.27 15.22 29.45
N THR A 579 47.08 15.09 28.86
CA THR A 579 45.82 15.47 29.49
C THR A 579 44.89 14.29 29.66
N GLU A 580 44.14 14.28 30.75
CA GLU A 580 43.22 13.20 31.11
C GLU A 580 41.76 13.64 30.92
N GLU A 581 41.11 13.17 29.86
CA GLU A 581 39.69 13.44 29.56
C GLU A 581 38.78 12.30 30.07
N PRO A 582 37.46 12.47 30.22
CA PRO A 582 36.58 11.44 30.80
C PRO A 582 36.72 10.05 30.18
N ASN A 583 36.90 9.97 28.86
CA ASN A 583 36.97 8.70 28.11
C ASN A 583 38.34 8.43 27.48
N TYR A 584 39.29 9.38 27.55
CA TYR A 584 40.56 9.29 26.80
C TYR A 584 41.74 9.81 27.62
N PHE A 585 42.91 9.20 27.42
CA PHE A 585 44.20 9.82 27.64
C PHE A 585 44.62 10.54 26.35
N VAL A 586 44.93 11.83 26.45
CA VAL A 586 45.21 12.68 25.29
C VAL A 586 46.66 13.14 25.35
N ILE A 587 47.41 12.82 24.30
CA ILE A 587 48.80 13.19 24.09
C ILE A 587 48.84 14.21 22.96
N LYS A 588 49.27 15.45 23.23
CA LYS A 588 49.45 16.48 22.21
C LYS A 588 50.93 16.78 22.05
N VAL A 589 51.47 16.61 20.84
CA VAL A 589 52.84 17.01 20.49
C VAL A 589 52.74 18.23 19.59
N LYS A 590 53.15 19.40 20.10
CA LYS A 590 53.07 20.69 19.41
C LYS A 590 54.46 21.22 19.10
N ASP A 591 54.69 21.58 17.84
CA ASP A 591 55.88 22.31 17.40
C ASP A 591 55.53 23.72 16.90
N ASN A 592 56.54 24.59 16.87
CA ASN A 592 56.47 25.92 16.25
C ASN A 592 57.20 25.98 14.90
N GLY A 593 57.29 24.84 14.20
CA GLY A 593 58.02 24.69 12.94
C GLY A 593 57.31 25.31 11.74
N THR A 594 57.65 24.84 10.54
CA THR A 594 57.13 25.37 9.27
C THR A 594 55.66 25.07 9.02
N GLY A 595 55.05 24.15 9.78
CA GLY A 595 53.72 23.63 9.50
C GLY A 595 53.65 22.73 8.26
N ILE A 596 52.45 22.23 7.98
CA ILE A 596 52.09 21.34 6.87
C ILE A 596 51.03 22.02 6.00
N ALA A 597 51.27 22.07 4.69
CA ALA A 597 50.34 22.60 3.69
C ALA A 597 49.02 21.82 3.58
N GLU A 598 47.92 22.55 3.34
CA GLU A 598 46.55 22.01 3.32
C GLU A 598 46.37 20.85 2.31
N GLU A 599 47.00 20.97 1.13
CA GLU A 599 46.99 19.96 0.07
C GLU A 599 47.65 18.64 0.47
N ASN A 600 48.54 18.66 1.47
CA ASN A 600 49.27 17.49 1.94
C ASN A 600 48.57 16.79 3.11
N LYS A 601 47.57 17.43 3.75
CA LYS A 601 46.86 16.85 4.92
C LYS A 601 46.22 15.50 4.63
N ALA A 602 45.60 15.34 3.45
CA ALA A 602 44.95 14.09 3.04
C ALA A 602 45.95 12.93 2.85
N LYS A 603 47.23 13.24 2.60
CA LYS A 603 48.29 12.27 2.27
C LYS A 603 49.22 11.96 3.45
N LEU A 604 49.04 12.61 4.61
CA LEU A 604 49.96 12.50 5.76
C LEU A 604 50.18 11.08 6.27
N PHE A 605 49.15 10.24 6.17
CA PHE A 605 49.19 8.86 6.62
C PHE A 605 49.35 7.86 5.48
N GLU A 606 49.61 8.34 4.24
CA GLU A 606 49.95 7.48 3.13
C GLU A 606 51.41 6.98 3.25
N PRO A 607 51.69 5.68 3.11
CA PRO A 607 53.05 5.14 3.12
C PRO A 607 53.93 5.79 2.06
N PHE A 608 55.19 6.06 2.42
CA PHE A 608 56.22 6.65 1.57
C PHE A 608 56.00 8.11 1.17
N PHE A 609 54.87 8.72 1.57
CA PHE A 609 54.68 10.15 1.42
C PHE A 609 55.64 10.90 2.36
N THR A 610 56.50 11.75 1.80
CA THR A 610 57.36 12.64 2.58
C THR A 610 57.59 13.96 1.84
N THR A 611 57.62 15.04 2.61
CA THR A 611 57.99 16.39 2.12
C THR A 611 59.49 16.67 2.28
N LYS A 612 60.26 15.72 2.82
CA LYS A 612 61.70 15.86 3.08
C LYS A 612 62.52 15.56 1.82
N PRO A 613 63.72 16.15 1.66
CA PRO A 613 64.62 15.86 0.53
C PRO A 613 64.93 14.36 0.40
N ILE A 614 65.15 13.92 -0.84
CA ILE A 614 65.53 12.55 -1.17
C ILE A 614 66.74 12.16 -0.32
N GLY A 615 66.55 11.18 0.56
CA GLY A 615 67.63 10.71 1.44
C GLY A 615 67.40 10.94 2.93
N VAL A 616 66.50 11.84 3.33
CA VAL A 616 66.36 12.27 4.74
C VAL A 616 65.17 11.59 5.45
N GLY A 617 64.07 11.35 4.74
CA GLY A 617 62.86 10.71 5.28
C GLY A 617 62.45 9.47 4.48
N ASN A 618 61.94 8.45 5.16
CA ASN A 618 61.41 7.23 4.51
C ASN A 618 59.89 7.29 4.25
N GLY A 619 59.20 8.33 4.74
CA GLY A 619 57.74 8.48 4.61
C GLY A 619 56.91 7.41 5.34
N LEU A 620 57.51 6.65 6.26
CA LEU A 620 56.83 5.57 6.98
C LEU A 620 56.44 5.93 8.43
N GLY A 621 57.00 7.00 9.00
CA GLY A 621 56.79 7.37 10.40
C GLY A 621 55.33 7.66 10.77
N LEU A 622 54.67 8.57 10.05
CA LEU A 622 53.26 8.94 10.33
C LEU A 622 52.26 7.81 10.02
N PRO A 623 52.40 7.03 8.93
CA PRO A 623 51.60 5.82 8.72
C PRO A 623 51.73 4.80 9.87
N ILE A 624 52.93 4.60 10.41
CA ILE A 624 53.16 3.73 11.58
C ILE A 624 52.42 4.28 12.81
N VAL A 625 52.50 5.60 13.05
CA VAL A 625 51.77 6.26 14.14
C VAL A 625 50.26 6.01 13.99
N TYR A 626 49.70 6.22 12.80
CA TYR A 626 48.28 5.98 12.51
C TYR A 626 47.88 4.53 12.79
N GLY A 627 48.68 3.56 12.32
CA GLY A 627 48.43 2.14 12.54
C GLY A 627 48.42 1.77 14.03
N ILE A 628 49.44 2.20 14.79
CA ILE A 628 49.55 1.91 16.23
C ILE A 628 48.38 2.51 17.01
N VAL A 629 48.04 3.79 16.75
CA VAL A 629 46.92 4.45 17.43
C VAL A 629 45.60 3.73 17.15
N LYS A 630 45.36 3.29 15.91
CA LYS A 630 44.15 2.54 15.55
C LYS A 630 44.10 1.16 16.18
N MET A 631 45.23 0.45 16.31
CA MET A 631 45.30 -0.83 17.02
C MET A 631 44.94 -0.69 18.51
N HIS A 632 45.26 0.46 19.11
CA HIS A 632 44.86 0.81 20.48
C HIS A 632 43.43 1.37 20.57
N LYS A 633 42.61 1.23 19.52
CA LYS A 633 41.25 1.80 19.39
C LYS A 633 41.22 3.32 19.60
N GLY A 634 42.33 4.00 19.34
CA GLY A 634 42.50 5.43 19.52
C GLY A 634 42.16 6.26 18.28
N ILE A 635 42.25 7.58 18.46
CA ILE A 635 42.00 8.61 17.46
C ILE A 635 43.28 9.45 17.32
N ILE A 636 43.68 9.76 16.08
CA ILE A 636 44.74 10.73 15.81
C ILE A 636 44.17 11.87 14.97
N GLU A 637 44.41 13.09 15.41
CA GLU A 637 44.02 14.35 14.77
C GLU A 637 45.26 15.21 14.54
N VAL A 638 45.21 16.10 13.55
CA VAL A 638 46.31 17.03 13.23
C VAL A 638 45.76 18.44 13.04
N GLU A 639 46.31 19.38 13.79
CA GLU A 639 46.08 20.81 13.65
C GLU A 639 47.39 21.43 13.15
N THR A 640 47.36 22.18 12.06
CA THR A 640 48.59 22.71 11.44
C THR A 640 48.30 24.01 10.72
N ASN A 641 49.28 24.91 10.74
CA ASN A 641 49.29 26.14 9.96
C ASN A 641 50.68 26.33 9.33
N ASP A 642 50.73 26.42 8.01
CA ASP A 642 51.94 26.73 7.22
C ASP A 642 51.93 28.17 6.68
N ASP A 643 50.83 28.91 6.84
CA ASP A 643 50.67 30.28 6.36
C ASP A 643 50.95 31.29 7.49
N VAL A 644 52.11 31.96 7.40
CA VAL A 644 52.54 33.02 8.32
C VAL A 644 51.53 34.18 8.39
N LYS A 645 50.69 34.38 7.35
CA LYS A 645 49.68 35.45 7.33
C LYS A 645 48.44 35.10 8.16
N LYS A 646 48.18 33.82 8.43
CA LYS A 646 47.00 33.34 9.18
C LYS A 646 47.26 33.17 10.68
N GLY A 647 48.52 33.21 11.10
CA GLY A 647 48.91 33.04 12.50
C GLY A 647 50.31 32.44 12.65
N PRO A 648 50.72 32.06 13.87
CA PRO A 648 51.99 31.35 14.08
C PRO A 648 51.98 30.02 13.32
N THR A 649 53.09 29.68 12.69
CA THR A 649 53.26 28.40 11.99
C THR A 649 53.61 27.29 12.97
N GLY A 650 53.25 26.06 12.61
CA GLY A 650 53.54 24.88 13.42
C GLY A 650 52.49 23.78 13.26
N THR A 651 52.79 22.62 13.84
CA THR A 651 51.88 21.46 13.83
C THR A 651 51.62 20.97 15.25
N THR A 652 50.38 20.54 15.51
CA THR A 652 49.97 19.84 16.72
C THR A 652 49.36 18.51 16.32
N PHE A 653 50.03 17.41 16.67
CA PHE A 653 49.45 16.08 16.58
C PHE A 653 48.75 15.74 17.90
N ILE A 654 47.49 15.34 17.83
CA ILE A 654 46.64 15.00 18.98
C ILE A 654 46.32 13.50 18.90
N VAL A 655 46.86 12.73 19.83
CA VAL A 655 46.60 11.29 19.96
C VAL A 655 45.70 11.05 21.16
N LYS A 656 44.52 10.46 20.95
CA LYS A 656 43.55 10.10 21.99
C LYS A 656 43.52 8.58 22.13
N LEU A 657 43.91 8.07 23.30
CA LEU A 657 43.88 6.65 23.64
C LEU A 657 42.72 6.40 24.61
N PRO A 658 41.83 5.42 24.37
CA PRO A 658 40.68 5.19 25.24
C PRO A 658 41.13 4.74 26.64
N LYS A 659 40.44 5.24 27.66
CA LYS A 659 40.48 4.67 29.00
C LYS A 659 39.64 3.39 28.96
N ASN A 660 40.28 2.24 29.03
CA ASN A 660 39.55 0.97 29.17
C ASN A 660 38.86 0.88 30.53
#